data_AF-A0A2U1LQX7-F1
#
_entry.id   AF-A0A2U1LQX7-F1
#
_cell.length_a   1.000
_cell.length_b   1.000
_cell.length_c   1.000
_cell.angle_alpha   90.00
_cell.angle_beta   90.00
_cell.angle_gamma   90.00
#
_symmetry.space_group_name_H-M   'P 1'
#
loop_
_entity.id
_entity.type
_entity.pdbx_description
1 polymer ?
#
loop_
_entity_poly.entity_id
_entity_poly.type
_entity_poly.pdbx_seq_one_letter_code
_entity_poly.pdbx_strand_id
1 'polypeptide(L)'
;MESVQDLLAPEKVNIPIVEDPKNGEVSVPGAAVVKIQNVDHFLHLLQIGEANRHAANTKMNTESSRSHAILMVSFRRSVQDKEENNTSSQGKGDRSAIVGGHVIPTVRKSKLLIVDLAGSERLDKSGSEGHMVEETKFINLSLSSLGKCINALAENSPHIPTRDSKLTRLLRDSFGGSARTSLIVTIGPSSRHYSETSSTIMFGQRAMKVVNLVKVKEEFDYESLCHKLENQIDILTKEVDRQQKSKADSTFKLETNLRECQNSFKEAEKSLIARCELLEKDKSRLESELKDILKELNSQKDHNDIVCKEVERLQRSLKHFELLEKEKAKLESEMKNVLEELDYHKNKNNRMHDEIARLELGLEHNKKYQAETSTYQKVLADTTQMYEKKISELMSHLEDERERASSVEEQLDLMKNLLSEHQKSMEQYQIERATYQKALAETTQMYEQKINDLVIQVEDEHARSVGLEELVISLQKASTDNQSSLQIKGKKEIDALKMELKEMTQLHKKTLDELQLVKTEHTDISSEKVKLSDELHAVKEALALEEKRRRAVEKELSSIKNAVPESEDDFEKSLLSAVGLQKILTLMQSADLDVQTHAVKVVANLAAEDINQEKIVQEGGLDALLILLRTSQNTTLLRVASGAIANLAMNEPNQALIMGKGGAALLAHTASKTEDPQTLRMVAGAIANLCGNEKLHLPLTEQGGIRALLGMVRSGNNDVIAQVARGLANFAKCESRAITQGLYNRIFIKAPHNETGHKKGRSLLMDDGVLTWLLANSNIASISTRRHIELALCHLAQNEDNTRDFVTSGGVKQLARISVESSRDDIRDLAKKILRLNRSFKAEVQLE
;
A
#
# COMPACT_ATOMS: atom_id res chain seq x y z
N MET A 1 13.62 -21.87 -30.07
CA MET A 1 12.67 -20.96 -29.38
C MET A 1 13.06 -20.93 -27.91
N GLU A 2 13.14 -19.75 -27.27
CA GLU A 2 13.53 -19.67 -25.84
C GLU A 2 12.50 -20.40 -24.95
N SER A 3 12.97 -21.13 -23.93
CA SER A 3 12.15 -21.83 -22.95
C SER A 3 12.56 -21.42 -21.52
N VAL A 4 11.60 -21.43 -20.59
CA VAL A 4 11.84 -21.16 -19.16
C VAL A 4 11.69 -22.48 -18.41
N GLN A 5 12.73 -22.93 -17.73
CA GLN A 5 12.73 -24.16 -16.94
C GLN A 5 12.91 -23.81 -15.45
N ASP A 6 12.18 -24.51 -14.59
CA ASP A 6 12.33 -24.40 -13.15
C ASP A 6 13.46 -25.31 -12.65
N LEU A 7 14.46 -24.72 -12.00
CA LEU A 7 15.60 -25.47 -11.46
C LEU A 7 15.31 -26.14 -10.11
N LEU A 8 14.23 -25.77 -9.42
CA LEU A 8 13.78 -26.44 -8.19
C LEU A 8 12.75 -27.55 -8.48
N ALA A 9 12.11 -27.50 -9.64
CA ALA A 9 11.16 -28.50 -10.14
C ALA A 9 11.44 -28.81 -11.63
N PRO A 10 12.52 -29.57 -11.95
CA PRO A 10 13.02 -29.75 -13.32
C PRO A 10 12.02 -30.34 -14.32
N GLU A 11 10.98 -31.03 -13.83
CA GLU A 11 9.85 -31.53 -14.62
C GLU A 11 8.98 -30.40 -15.22
N LYS A 12 9.05 -29.19 -14.66
CA LYS A 12 8.32 -28.02 -15.15
C LYS A 12 9.15 -27.26 -16.18
N VAL A 13 8.81 -27.48 -17.44
CA VAL A 13 9.45 -26.85 -18.60
C VAL A 13 8.50 -25.89 -19.32
N ASN A 14 9.09 -24.86 -19.91
CA ASN A 14 8.43 -23.82 -20.71
C ASN A 14 7.32 -23.06 -19.96
N ILE A 15 7.64 -22.58 -18.74
CA ILE A 15 6.69 -21.88 -17.87
C ILE A 15 6.23 -20.56 -18.52
N PRO A 16 4.91 -20.26 -18.55
CA PRO A 16 4.40 -19.01 -19.08
C PRO A 16 4.77 -17.81 -18.21
N ILE A 17 5.07 -16.69 -18.87
CA ILE A 17 5.34 -15.40 -18.24
C ILE A 17 4.07 -14.56 -18.32
N VAL A 18 3.57 -14.11 -17.16
CA VAL A 18 2.37 -13.30 -17.02
C VAL A 18 2.76 -11.89 -16.59
N GLU A 19 2.20 -10.90 -17.27
CA GLU A 19 2.41 -9.47 -16.99
C GLU A 19 1.09 -8.87 -16.53
N ASP A 20 1.05 -8.28 -15.34
CA ASP A 20 -0.13 -7.61 -14.81
C ASP A 20 -0.35 -6.29 -15.58
N PRO A 21 -1.51 -6.10 -16.22
CA PRO A 21 -1.78 -4.92 -17.05
C PRO A 21 -1.94 -3.63 -16.25
N LYS A 22 -2.25 -3.69 -14.94
CA LYS A 22 -2.47 -2.51 -14.09
C LYS A 22 -1.17 -1.95 -13.51
N ASN A 23 -0.31 -2.82 -13.00
CA ASN A 23 0.92 -2.40 -12.31
C ASN A 23 2.20 -2.74 -13.12
N GLY A 24 2.08 -3.49 -14.22
CA GLY A 24 3.20 -3.89 -15.07
C GLY A 24 4.04 -5.05 -14.51
N GLU A 25 3.63 -5.65 -13.39
CA GLU A 25 4.43 -6.64 -12.66
C GLU A 25 4.53 -7.96 -13.41
N VAL A 26 5.75 -8.48 -13.47
CA VAL A 26 6.04 -9.75 -14.12
C VAL A 26 6.05 -10.89 -13.11
N SER A 27 5.30 -11.94 -13.41
CA SER A 27 5.19 -13.15 -12.60
C SER A 27 5.31 -14.43 -13.44
N VAL A 28 5.73 -15.50 -12.79
CA VAL A 28 5.87 -16.85 -13.37
C VAL A 28 5.06 -17.85 -12.51
N PRO A 29 3.72 -17.84 -12.60
CA PRO A 29 2.85 -18.57 -11.66
C PRO A 29 3.04 -20.09 -11.68
N GLY A 30 3.60 -20.66 -12.76
CA GLY A 30 3.90 -22.09 -12.84
C GLY A 30 5.18 -22.53 -12.10
N ALA A 31 6.05 -21.58 -11.73
CA ALA A 31 7.30 -21.88 -11.02
C ALA A 31 7.03 -22.28 -9.56
N ALA A 32 7.84 -23.21 -9.03
CA ALA A 32 7.80 -23.62 -7.64
C ALA A 32 8.21 -22.48 -6.71
N VAL A 33 7.41 -22.25 -5.66
CA VAL A 33 7.70 -21.27 -4.61
C VAL A 33 7.97 -22.02 -3.32
N VAL A 34 9.19 -21.92 -2.82
CA VAL A 34 9.63 -22.61 -1.59
C VAL A 34 9.82 -21.60 -0.47
N LYS A 35 9.20 -21.84 0.70
CA LYS A 35 9.36 -20.99 1.88
C LYS A 35 10.69 -21.26 2.55
N ILE A 36 11.56 -20.25 2.60
CA ILE A 36 12.87 -20.33 3.24
C ILE A 36 12.70 -20.27 4.76
N GLN A 37 13.38 -21.16 5.48
CA GLN A 37 13.31 -21.26 6.95
C GLN A 37 14.49 -20.55 7.63
N ASN A 38 15.70 -20.75 7.09
CA ASN A 38 16.95 -20.18 7.59
C ASN A 38 17.97 -20.08 6.42
N VAL A 39 19.16 -19.53 6.70
CA VAL A 39 20.21 -19.33 5.70
C VAL A 39 20.72 -20.66 5.14
N ASP A 40 20.88 -21.68 5.97
CA ASP A 40 21.36 -23.00 5.53
C ASP A 40 20.39 -23.68 4.56
N HIS A 41 19.09 -23.58 4.83
CA HIS A 41 18.05 -24.07 3.92
C HIS A 41 18.09 -23.33 2.58
N PHE A 42 18.32 -22.01 2.59
CA PHE A 42 18.49 -21.24 1.36
C PHE A 42 19.73 -21.69 0.56
N LEU A 43 20.88 -21.87 1.21
CA LEU A 43 22.10 -22.35 0.55
C LEU A 43 21.92 -23.76 -0.01
N HIS A 44 21.21 -24.64 0.70
CA HIS A 44 20.88 -25.97 0.21
C HIS A 44 19.97 -25.94 -1.02
N LEU A 45 18.94 -25.10 -1.04
CA LEU A 45 18.09 -24.90 -2.22
C LEU A 45 18.88 -24.35 -3.42
N LEU A 46 19.83 -23.43 -3.17
CA LEU A 46 20.72 -22.91 -4.20
C LEU A 46 21.60 -24.02 -4.79
N GLN A 47 22.17 -24.89 -3.95
CA GLN A 47 22.95 -26.06 -4.40
C GLN A 47 22.11 -27.03 -5.24
N ILE A 48 20.85 -27.29 -4.85
CA ILE A 48 19.93 -28.12 -5.65
C ILE A 48 19.69 -27.48 -7.02
N GLY A 49 19.38 -26.18 -7.06
CA GLY A 49 19.14 -25.46 -8.31
C GLY A 49 20.38 -25.47 -9.22
N GLU A 50 21.56 -25.31 -8.64
CA GLU A 50 22.82 -25.37 -9.37
C GLU A 50 23.14 -26.78 -9.89
N ALA A 51 22.94 -27.82 -9.09
CA ALA A 51 23.08 -29.21 -9.54
C ALA A 51 22.12 -29.53 -10.70
N ASN A 52 20.88 -29.07 -10.61
CA ASN A 52 19.88 -29.23 -11.68
C ASN A 52 20.24 -28.42 -12.93
N ARG A 53 20.82 -27.23 -12.78
CA ARG A 53 21.38 -26.44 -13.91
C ARG A 53 22.48 -27.23 -14.62
N HIS A 54 23.42 -27.82 -13.88
CA HIS A 54 24.50 -28.63 -14.45
C HIS A 54 23.97 -29.90 -15.13
N ALA A 55 22.96 -30.57 -14.56
CA ALA A 55 22.33 -31.76 -15.14
C ALA A 55 21.51 -31.45 -16.41
N ALA A 56 20.82 -30.31 -16.44
CA ALA A 56 20.08 -29.84 -17.63
C ALA A 56 21.04 -29.50 -18.77
N ASN A 57 22.16 -28.83 -18.46
CA ASN A 57 23.18 -28.51 -19.45
C ASN A 57 23.86 -29.78 -20.01
N THR A 58 24.24 -30.75 -19.17
CA THR A 58 24.88 -32.00 -19.65
C THR A 58 23.99 -32.90 -20.50
N LYS A 59 22.65 -32.82 -20.37
CA LYS A 59 21.70 -33.52 -21.24
C LYS A 59 21.55 -32.90 -22.63
N MET A 60 21.92 -31.64 -22.83
CA MET A 60 21.67 -30.91 -24.08
C MET A 60 22.90 -30.33 -24.77
N ASN A 61 24.02 -30.02 -24.09
CA ASN A 61 25.36 -29.77 -24.66
C ASN A 61 26.38 -29.45 -23.55
N THR A 62 27.64 -29.86 -23.70
CA THR A 62 28.74 -29.55 -22.78
C THR A 62 29.12 -28.06 -22.85
N GLU A 63 28.66 -27.23 -21.90
CA GLU A 63 29.37 -26.12 -21.23
C GLU A 63 28.37 -25.17 -20.52
N SER A 64 28.73 -24.63 -19.35
CA SER A 64 27.89 -23.75 -18.51
C SER A 64 27.69 -22.32 -19.05
N SER A 65 28.32 -21.97 -20.17
CA SER A 65 28.36 -20.63 -20.77
C SER A 65 27.09 -20.24 -21.56
N ARG A 66 26.13 -21.15 -21.69
CA ARG A 66 25.08 -21.08 -22.73
C ARG A 66 23.64 -20.88 -22.24
N SER A 67 23.41 -20.80 -20.93
CA SER A 67 22.07 -20.57 -20.37
C SER A 67 22.06 -19.43 -19.37
N HIS A 68 21.03 -18.57 -19.46
CA HIS A 68 20.78 -17.52 -18.47
C HIS A 68 20.15 -18.13 -17.22
N ALA A 69 20.62 -17.76 -16.03
CA ALA A 69 20.02 -18.19 -14.77
C ALA A 69 19.46 -17.00 -14.00
N ILE A 70 18.24 -17.15 -13.48
CA ILE A 70 17.58 -16.12 -12.67
C ILE A 70 17.20 -16.72 -11.33
N LEU A 71 17.81 -16.23 -10.26
CA LEU A 71 17.41 -16.52 -8.89
C LEU A 71 16.44 -15.43 -8.42
N MET A 72 15.23 -15.84 -8.06
CA MET A 72 14.18 -14.96 -7.58
C MET A 72 13.91 -15.21 -6.09
N VAL A 73 14.16 -14.20 -5.26
CA VAL A 73 13.88 -14.24 -3.82
C VAL A 73 12.79 -13.21 -3.50
N SER A 74 11.66 -13.69 -2.97
CA SER A 74 10.53 -12.85 -2.58
C SER A 74 10.53 -12.60 -1.08
N PHE A 75 10.43 -11.33 -0.67
CA PHE A 75 10.29 -10.93 0.72
C PHE A 75 8.88 -10.40 0.97
N ARG A 76 8.31 -10.78 2.12
CA ARG A 76 7.05 -10.25 2.63
C ARG A 76 7.27 -9.82 4.07
N ARG A 77 6.92 -8.58 4.40
CA ARG A 77 7.00 -8.02 5.75
C ARG A 77 5.67 -7.41 6.13
N SER A 78 5.07 -7.86 7.23
CA SER A 78 3.92 -7.18 7.82
C SER A 78 4.35 -5.80 8.33
N VAL A 79 3.59 -4.77 7.96
CA VAL A 79 3.75 -3.42 8.47
C VAL A 79 2.83 -3.30 9.68
N GLN A 80 3.42 -3.32 10.88
CA GLN A 80 2.69 -3.01 12.11
C GLN A 80 2.66 -1.48 12.26
N ASP A 81 1.48 -0.89 12.20
CA ASP A 81 1.28 0.45 12.74
C ASP A 81 1.50 0.34 14.25
N LYS A 82 2.58 0.97 14.74
CA LYS A 82 2.74 1.14 16.17
C LYS A 82 1.57 2.02 16.63
N GLU A 83 0.73 1.49 17.52
CA GLU A 83 -0.15 2.29 18.36
C GLU A 83 0.71 3.15 19.32
N GLU A 84 1.36 4.19 18.80
CA GLU A 84 1.98 5.21 19.63
C GLU A 84 0.94 6.30 19.90
N ASN A 85 0.37 6.24 21.11
CA ASN A 85 -0.15 7.39 21.83
C ASN A 85 0.80 8.57 21.65
N ASN A 86 0.45 9.57 20.83
CA ASN A 86 0.84 10.95 21.08
C ASN A 86 0.00 11.93 20.26
N THR A 87 -0.60 12.83 21.00
CA THR A 87 -1.17 14.10 20.57
C THR A 87 -0.19 14.90 19.71
N SER A 88 -0.77 15.65 18.76
CA SER A 88 -0.18 16.74 17.97
C SER A 88 0.84 16.38 16.88
N SER A 89 0.35 16.26 15.63
CA SER A 89 0.71 17.17 14.53
C SER A 89 -0.03 16.80 13.24
N GLN A 90 -0.70 17.78 12.64
CA GLN A 90 -1.32 17.69 11.32
C GLN A 90 -0.24 17.46 10.25
N GLY A 91 -0.42 16.41 9.44
CA GLY A 91 0.45 16.13 8.28
C GLY A 91 -0.02 14.93 7.45
N LYS A 92 -0.99 15.18 6.55
CA LYS A 92 -1.40 14.42 5.35
C LYS A 92 -0.88 12.97 5.15
N GLY A 93 -1.82 12.03 5.06
CA GLY A 93 -1.62 10.75 4.36
C GLY A 93 -2.59 9.65 4.77
N ASP A 94 -3.77 9.65 4.15
CA ASP A 94 -4.82 8.62 4.18
C ASP A 94 -4.26 7.22 3.84
N ARG A 95 -3.81 6.44 4.84
CA ARG A 95 -3.15 5.13 4.62
C ARG A 95 -3.76 3.94 5.35
N SER A 96 -4.76 4.14 6.19
CA SER A 96 -5.46 3.03 6.84
C SER A 96 -6.88 2.97 6.30
N ALA A 97 -7.10 2.10 5.29
CA ALA A 97 -8.44 1.82 4.83
C ALA A 97 -9.17 1.04 5.95
N ILE A 98 -10.18 1.67 6.55
CA ILE A 98 -11.03 1.05 7.56
C ILE A 98 -12.24 0.46 6.85
N VAL A 99 -12.43 -0.86 6.95
CA VAL A 99 -13.63 -1.54 6.47
C VAL A 99 -14.32 -2.17 7.69
N GLY A 100 -15.56 -1.74 7.98
CA GLY A 100 -16.35 -2.27 9.08
C GLY A 100 -15.76 -2.02 10.49
N GLY A 101 -14.96 -0.97 10.69
CA GLY A 101 -14.32 -0.67 11.97
C GLY A 101 -13.01 -1.41 12.25
N HIS A 102 -12.50 -2.18 11.27
CA HIS A 102 -11.21 -2.87 11.38
C HIS A 102 -10.15 -2.25 10.47
N VAL A 103 -8.96 -2.06 11.03
CA VAL A 103 -7.75 -1.68 10.28
C VAL A 103 -7.28 -2.87 9.46
N ILE A 104 -7.25 -2.71 8.13
CA ILE A 104 -6.77 -3.76 7.24
C ILE A 104 -5.24 -3.87 7.39
N PRO A 105 -4.69 -5.05 7.77
CA PRO A 105 -3.26 -5.22 7.90
C PRO A 105 -2.57 -4.98 6.55
N THR A 106 -1.53 -4.16 6.52
CA THR A 106 -0.72 -3.93 5.31
C THR A 106 0.53 -4.81 5.32
N VAL A 107 0.84 -5.40 4.17
CA VAL A 107 2.07 -6.16 3.93
C VAL A 107 2.90 -5.45 2.88
N ARG A 108 4.17 -5.22 3.20
CA ARG A 108 5.17 -4.75 2.26
C ARG A 108 5.79 -5.93 1.54
N LYS A 109 5.74 -5.92 0.21
CA LYS A 109 6.33 -6.95 -0.65
C LYS A 109 7.59 -6.41 -1.32
N SER A 110 8.62 -7.24 -1.47
CA SER A 110 9.76 -6.94 -2.33
C SER A 110 10.29 -8.20 -3.01
N LYS A 111 10.99 -8.01 -4.12
CA LYS A 111 11.52 -9.07 -4.97
C LYS A 111 12.99 -8.75 -5.26
N LEU A 112 13.89 -9.65 -4.92
CA LEU A 112 15.30 -9.61 -5.30
C LEU A 112 15.50 -10.57 -6.47
N LEU A 113 16.06 -10.05 -7.56
CA LEU A 113 16.44 -10.82 -8.73
C LEU A 113 17.96 -10.79 -8.83
N ILE A 114 18.58 -11.98 -8.83
CA ILE A 114 20.00 -12.15 -9.15
C ILE A 114 20.05 -12.89 -10.48
N VAL A 115 20.70 -12.28 -11.46
CA VAL A 115 20.68 -12.74 -12.84
C VAL A 115 22.10 -13.00 -13.28
N ASP A 116 22.35 -14.22 -13.72
CA ASP A 116 23.58 -14.66 -14.37
C ASP A 116 23.29 -14.78 -15.86
N LEU A 117 23.84 -13.86 -16.65
CA LEU A 117 23.64 -13.83 -18.09
C LEU A 117 24.73 -14.65 -18.79
N ALA A 118 24.33 -15.42 -19.80
CA ALA A 118 25.24 -16.12 -20.69
C ALA A 118 26.21 -15.16 -21.40
N GLY A 119 27.29 -15.72 -21.95
CA GLY A 119 28.27 -14.97 -22.72
C GLY A 119 27.67 -14.23 -23.93
N SER A 120 28.23 -13.06 -24.27
CA SER A 120 27.78 -12.22 -25.40
C SER A 120 28.65 -12.36 -26.66
N GLU A 121 29.56 -13.32 -26.66
CA GLU A 121 30.51 -13.56 -27.74
C GLU A 121 29.86 -13.94 -29.07
N ARG A 122 30.44 -13.43 -30.15
CA ARG A 122 29.98 -13.68 -31.53
C ARG A 122 30.43 -15.05 -32.06
N LEU A 123 29.56 -15.60 -32.90
CA LEU A 123 29.65 -16.92 -33.55
C LEU A 123 30.89 -17.12 -34.44
N ASP A 124 31.44 -16.04 -34.98
CA ASP A 124 32.60 -16.05 -35.89
C ASP A 124 33.91 -16.46 -35.21
N LYS A 125 33.97 -16.40 -33.87
CA LYS A 125 35.13 -16.78 -33.06
C LYS A 125 34.96 -18.09 -32.27
N SER A 126 33.76 -18.67 -32.23
CA SER A 126 33.45 -19.82 -31.37
C SER A 126 33.75 -21.19 -32.01
N GLY A 127 34.04 -21.24 -33.33
CA GLY A 127 34.45 -22.46 -34.02
C GLY A 127 33.40 -23.59 -34.03
N SER A 128 32.12 -23.27 -33.80
CA SER A 128 31.05 -24.25 -33.68
C SER A 128 30.43 -24.59 -35.04
N GLU A 129 30.44 -25.88 -35.42
CA GLU A 129 29.77 -26.40 -36.61
C GLU A 129 28.45 -27.12 -36.25
N GLY A 130 27.45 -27.10 -37.16
CA GLY A 130 26.21 -27.88 -37.04
C GLY A 130 25.14 -27.35 -36.08
N HIS A 131 24.42 -28.24 -35.37
CA HIS A 131 23.32 -27.93 -34.43
C HIS A 131 23.67 -26.90 -33.34
N MET A 132 24.97 -26.74 -33.02
CA MET A 132 25.47 -25.74 -32.09
C MET A 132 25.32 -24.29 -32.60
N VAL A 133 25.22 -24.08 -33.91
CA VAL A 133 25.02 -22.75 -34.53
C VAL A 133 23.60 -22.25 -34.30
N GLU A 134 22.58 -23.11 -34.41
CA GLU A 134 21.19 -22.74 -34.15
C GLU A 134 20.94 -22.39 -32.69
N GLU A 135 21.55 -23.12 -31.76
CA GLU A 135 21.46 -22.86 -30.32
C GLU A 135 22.13 -21.52 -29.95
N THR A 136 23.35 -21.28 -30.43
CA THR A 136 24.09 -20.04 -30.17
C THR A 136 23.39 -18.81 -30.77
N LYS A 137 22.61 -18.98 -31.85
CA LYS A 137 21.75 -17.93 -32.43
C LYS A 137 20.65 -17.48 -31.46
N PHE A 138 20.08 -18.39 -30.66
CA PHE A 138 19.02 -18.04 -29.70
C PHE A 138 19.56 -17.37 -28.43
N ILE A 139 20.76 -17.73 -27.96
CA ILE A 139 21.41 -17.07 -26.80
C ILE A 139 21.74 -15.62 -27.12
N ASN A 140 22.32 -15.40 -28.30
CA ASN A 140 22.62 -14.06 -28.78
C ASN A 140 21.35 -13.27 -29.11
N LEU A 141 20.22 -13.93 -29.39
CA LEU A 141 18.93 -13.26 -29.57
C LEU A 141 18.41 -12.64 -28.26
N SER A 142 18.51 -13.33 -27.11
CA SER A 142 18.08 -12.77 -25.81
C SER A 142 18.89 -11.52 -25.46
N LEU A 143 20.21 -11.62 -25.58
CA LEU A 143 21.14 -10.54 -25.24
C LEU A 143 21.04 -9.37 -26.22
N SER A 144 20.86 -9.65 -27.52
CA SER A 144 20.60 -8.60 -28.52
C SER A 144 19.27 -7.88 -28.25
N SER A 145 18.22 -8.63 -27.89
CA SER A 145 16.92 -8.05 -27.54
C SER A 145 17.01 -7.21 -26.26
N LEU A 146 17.78 -7.66 -25.28
CA LEU A 146 18.09 -6.88 -24.08
C LEU A 146 18.85 -5.60 -24.45
N GLY A 147 19.85 -5.69 -25.35
CA GLY A 147 20.55 -4.54 -25.92
C GLY A 147 19.62 -3.52 -26.56
N LYS A 148 18.65 -3.97 -27.37
CA LYS A 148 17.62 -3.11 -27.98
C LYS A 148 16.74 -2.45 -26.93
N CYS A 149 16.28 -3.19 -25.92
CA CYS A 149 15.46 -2.64 -24.84
C CYS A 149 16.22 -1.56 -24.07
N ILE A 150 17.48 -1.82 -23.71
CA ILE A 150 18.34 -0.85 -23.02
C ILE A 150 18.57 0.39 -23.89
N ASN A 151 18.81 0.23 -25.19
CA ASN A 151 18.99 1.38 -26.09
C ASN A 151 17.72 2.23 -26.17
N ALA A 152 16.57 1.59 -26.42
CA ALA A 152 15.27 2.27 -26.47
C ALA A 152 14.97 3.00 -25.15
N LEU A 153 15.27 2.39 -24.00
CA LEU A 153 15.10 3.01 -22.69
C LEU A 153 16.07 4.19 -22.47
N ALA A 154 17.33 4.05 -22.87
CA ALA A 154 18.35 5.10 -22.77
C ALA A 154 18.02 6.33 -23.63
N GLU A 155 17.33 6.13 -24.76
CA GLU A 155 16.87 7.17 -25.68
C GLU A 155 15.47 7.72 -25.31
N ASN A 156 14.83 7.21 -24.25
CA ASN A 156 13.45 7.52 -23.87
C ASN A 156 12.45 7.29 -25.02
N SER A 157 12.65 6.21 -25.79
CA SER A 157 11.73 5.80 -26.86
C SER A 157 10.32 5.51 -26.28
N PRO A 158 9.25 5.91 -26.98
CA PRO A 158 7.87 5.62 -26.54
C PRO A 158 7.53 4.13 -26.58
N HIS A 159 8.22 3.34 -27.42
CA HIS A 159 8.04 1.89 -27.51
C HIS A 159 9.31 1.16 -27.10
N ILE A 160 9.20 0.30 -26.09
CA ILE A 160 10.28 -0.57 -25.62
C ILE A 160 9.94 -2.02 -26.02
N PRO A 161 10.77 -2.70 -26.82
CA PRO A 161 10.47 -4.02 -27.37
C PRO A 161 10.74 -5.16 -26.37
N THR A 162 10.18 -5.06 -25.16
CA THR A 162 10.43 -6.05 -24.08
C THR A 162 9.89 -7.43 -24.41
N ARG A 163 8.99 -7.55 -25.40
CA ARG A 163 8.35 -8.81 -25.82
C ARG A 163 9.20 -9.65 -26.79
N ASP A 164 10.29 -9.09 -27.33
CA ASP A 164 11.14 -9.75 -28.33
C ASP A 164 11.86 -11.01 -27.79
N SER A 165 12.07 -11.09 -26.46
CA SER A 165 12.66 -12.24 -25.79
C SER A 165 11.94 -12.54 -24.46
N LYS A 166 11.91 -13.81 -24.05
CA LYS A 166 11.42 -14.19 -22.72
C LYS A 166 12.27 -13.60 -21.59
N LEU A 167 13.57 -13.43 -21.81
CA LEU A 167 14.49 -12.78 -20.86
C LEU A 167 14.10 -11.32 -20.63
N THR A 168 13.88 -10.56 -21.71
CA THR A 168 13.50 -9.14 -21.61
C THR A 168 12.13 -8.94 -20.98
N ARG A 169 11.21 -9.90 -21.15
CA ARG A 169 9.93 -9.92 -20.43
C ARG A 169 10.13 -10.14 -18.94
N LEU A 170 10.94 -11.12 -18.54
CA LEU A 170 11.26 -11.40 -17.13
C LEU A 170 11.98 -10.22 -16.44
N LEU A 171 12.83 -9.50 -17.17
CA LEU A 171 13.62 -8.37 -16.66
C LEU A 171 12.96 -7.00 -16.86
N ARG A 172 11.72 -6.95 -17.33
CA ARG A 172 10.99 -5.69 -17.56
C ARG A 172 10.91 -4.82 -16.30
N ASP A 173 10.68 -5.42 -15.14
CA ASP A 173 10.67 -4.70 -13.84
C ASP A 173 12.07 -4.12 -13.50
N SER A 174 13.13 -4.75 -14.00
CA SER A 174 14.53 -4.41 -13.73
C SER A 174 15.05 -3.27 -14.59
N PHE A 175 14.55 -3.06 -15.80
CA PHE A 175 15.01 -1.99 -16.70
C PHE A 175 13.81 -1.19 -17.22
N GLY A 176 13.69 0.07 -16.78
CA GLY A 176 12.52 0.92 -17.03
C GLY A 176 11.33 0.69 -16.10
N GLY A 177 11.48 -0.20 -15.10
CA GLY A 177 10.43 -0.58 -14.15
C GLY A 177 10.62 0.01 -12.75
N SER A 178 10.12 -0.70 -11.73
CA SER A 178 10.13 -0.25 -10.33
C SER A 178 11.28 -0.77 -9.47
N ALA A 179 12.20 -1.56 -10.03
CA ALA A 179 13.29 -2.17 -9.28
C ALA A 179 14.49 -1.22 -9.11
N ARG A 180 15.22 -1.37 -8.00
CA ARG A 180 16.58 -0.84 -7.90
C ARG A 180 17.51 -1.83 -8.59
N THR A 181 18.18 -1.38 -9.64
CA THR A 181 18.94 -2.26 -10.53
C THR A 181 20.40 -1.89 -10.54
N SER A 182 21.23 -2.90 -10.34
CA SER A 182 22.69 -2.84 -10.49
C SER A 182 23.09 -3.81 -11.59
N LEU A 183 23.92 -3.36 -12.51
CA LEU A 183 24.47 -4.18 -13.59
C LEU A 183 25.98 -4.30 -13.40
N ILE A 184 26.48 -5.54 -13.41
CA ILE A 184 27.91 -5.82 -13.41
C ILE A 184 28.29 -6.21 -14.83
N VAL A 185 29.24 -5.47 -15.40
CA VAL A 185 29.71 -5.65 -16.77
C VAL A 185 31.09 -6.30 -16.71
N THR A 186 31.23 -7.51 -17.25
CA THR A 186 32.49 -8.27 -17.25
C THR A 186 33.17 -8.15 -18.61
N ILE A 187 34.47 -7.89 -18.64
CA ILE A 187 35.23 -7.70 -19.88
C ILE A 187 36.44 -8.63 -19.96
N GLY A 188 36.83 -9.00 -21.17
CA GLY A 188 38.07 -9.73 -21.42
C GLY A 188 39.26 -8.76 -21.49
N PRO A 189 40.32 -8.92 -20.66
CA PRO A 189 41.46 -8.00 -20.65
C PRO A 189 42.43 -8.19 -21.84
N SER A 190 42.27 -9.27 -22.62
CA SER A 190 43.14 -9.59 -23.76
C SER A 190 42.75 -8.80 -25.01
N SER A 191 43.77 -8.38 -25.79
CA SER A 191 43.57 -7.71 -27.10
C SER A 191 42.76 -8.56 -28.09
N ARG A 192 42.76 -9.89 -27.95
CA ARG A 192 41.95 -10.81 -28.77
C ARG A 192 40.44 -10.57 -28.61
N HIS A 193 40.02 -10.04 -27.46
CA HIS A 193 38.63 -9.73 -27.12
C HIS A 193 38.28 -8.25 -27.33
N TYR A 194 39.16 -7.45 -27.95
CA TYR A 194 38.96 -5.99 -28.10
C TYR A 194 37.54 -5.59 -28.57
N SER A 195 37.04 -6.25 -29.63
CA SER A 195 35.69 -6.00 -30.17
C SER A 195 34.57 -6.27 -29.15
N GLU A 196 34.68 -7.37 -28.40
CA GLU A 196 33.67 -7.77 -27.40
C GLU A 196 33.74 -6.88 -26.16
N THR A 197 34.96 -6.58 -25.70
CA THR A 197 35.20 -5.65 -24.60
C THR A 197 34.64 -4.26 -24.92
N SER A 198 34.89 -3.74 -26.12
CA SER A 198 34.31 -2.46 -26.56
C SER A 198 32.78 -2.50 -26.59
N SER A 199 32.19 -3.53 -27.22
CA SER A 199 30.74 -3.70 -27.29
C SER A 199 30.08 -3.77 -25.91
N THR A 200 30.73 -4.49 -24.98
CA THR A 200 30.27 -4.71 -23.61
C THR A 200 30.34 -3.43 -22.77
N ILE A 201 31.41 -2.63 -22.91
CA ILE A 201 31.53 -1.31 -22.27
C ILE A 201 30.46 -0.35 -22.80
N MET A 202 30.24 -0.31 -24.12
CA MET A 202 29.23 0.54 -24.74
C MET A 202 27.81 0.15 -24.30
N PHE A 203 27.54 -1.14 -24.13
CA PHE A 203 26.29 -1.61 -23.53
C PHE A 203 26.14 -1.10 -22.09
N GLY A 204 27.19 -1.20 -21.26
CA GLY A 204 27.19 -0.66 -19.90
C GLY A 204 26.94 0.85 -19.85
N GLN A 205 27.58 1.62 -20.73
CA GLN A 205 27.38 3.07 -20.84
C GLN A 205 25.94 3.45 -21.22
N ARG A 206 25.30 2.70 -22.12
CA ARG A 206 23.88 2.89 -22.44
C ARG A 206 22.98 2.52 -21.26
N ALA A 207 23.25 1.38 -20.60
CA ALA A 207 22.49 0.94 -19.43
C ALA A 207 22.51 1.96 -18.30
N MET A 208 23.62 2.69 -18.10
CA MET A 208 23.73 3.77 -17.10
C MET A 208 22.78 4.95 -17.35
N LYS A 209 22.29 5.15 -18.58
CA LYS A 209 21.33 6.21 -18.91
C LYS A 209 19.88 5.83 -18.57
N VAL A 210 19.60 4.54 -18.33
CA VAL A 210 18.26 4.04 -18.03
C VAL A 210 17.88 4.44 -16.60
N VAL A 211 16.74 5.12 -16.46
CA VAL A 211 16.20 5.57 -15.17
C VAL A 211 15.00 4.70 -14.76
N ASN A 212 15.08 4.09 -13.58
CA ASN A 212 13.97 3.34 -12.98
C ASN A 212 13.20 4.19 -11.96
N LEU A 213 11.88 4.01 -11.91
CA LEU A 213 11.00 4.68 -10.96
C LEU A 213 10.74 3.75 -9.77
N VAL A 214 11.62 3.78 -8.77
CA VAL A 214 11.55 2.92 -7.59
C VAL A 214 10.27 3.22 -6.80
N LYS A 215 9.44 2.20 -6.58
CA LYS A 215 8.18 2.30 -5.83
C LYS A 215 8.17 1.33 -4.65
N VAL A 216 7.71 1.81 -3.49
CA VAL A 216 7.45 0.94 -2.34
C VAL A 216 6.14 0.21 -2.59
N LYS A 217 6.17 -1.14 -2.54
CA LYS A 217 5.00 -1.98 -2.75
C LYS A 217 4.37 -2.36 -1.42
N GLU A 218 3.26 -1.74 -1.09
CA GLU A 218 2.40 -2.06 0.06
C GLU A 218 1.06 -2.54 -0.46
N GLU A 219 0.62 -3.69 0.02
CA GLU A 219 -0.67 -4.28 -0.34
C GLU A 219 -1.43 -4.62 0.94
N PHE A 220 -2.76 -4.56 0.85
CA PHE A 220 -3.64 -5.02 1.92
C PHE A 220 -3.61 -6.55 2.01
N ASP A 221 -3.36 -7.07 3.20
CA ASP A 221 -3.35 -8.49 3.51
C ASP A 221 -4.72 -8.94 3.98
N TYR A 222 -5.62 -9.10 2.99
CA TYR A 222 -6.97 -9.57 3.21
C TYR A 222 -7.00 -11.01 3.77
N GLU A 223 -6.01 -11.84 3.47
CA GLU A 223 -5.94 -13.23 3.96
C GLU A 223 -5.68 -13.27 5.48
N SER A 224 -4.73 -12.48 5.97
CA SER A 224 -4.53 -12.32 7.42
C SER A 224 -5.72 -11.69 8.12
N LEU A 225 -6.45 -10.77 7.46
CA LEU A 225 -7.68 -10.20 7.99
C LEU A 225 -8.79 -11.25 8.08
N CYS A 226 -9.00 -12.03 7.03
CA CYS A 226 -9.96 -13.13 7.01
C CYS A 226 -9.67 -14.12 8.14
N HIS A 227 -8.42 -14.56 8.31
CA HIS A 227 -8.06 -15.46 9.42
C HIS A 227 -8.27 -14.83 10.81
N LYS A 228 -8.02 -13.52 10.97
CA LYS A 228 -8.34 -12.83 12.23
C LYS A 228 -9.86 -12.81 12.49
N LEU A 229 -10.66 -12.54 11.46
CA LEU A 229 -12.11 -12.53 11.55
C LEU A 229 -12.67 -13.93 11.81
N GLU A 230 -12.16 -14.96 11.13
CA GLU A 230 -12.52 -16.36 11.37
C GLU A 230 -12.24 -16.79 12.81
N ASN A 231 -11.06 -16.42 13.35
CA ASN A 231 -10.73 -16.69 14.75
C ASN A 231 -11.66 -15.94 15.70
N GLN A 232 -12.02 -14.69 15.41
CA GLN A 232 -12.99 -13.94 16.22
C GLN A 232 -14.38 -14.58 16.17
N ILE A 233 -14.82 -15.05 15.00
CA ILE A 233 -16.06 -15.79 14.83
C ILE A 233 -16.04 -17.08 15.64
N ASP A 234 -14.95 -17.85 15.61
CA ASP A 234 -14.82 -19.10 16.37
C ASP A 234 -14.86 -18.85 17.89
N ILE A 235 -14.18 -17.81 18.38
CA ILE A 235 -14.22 -17.40 19.79
C ILE A 235 -15.64 -16.99 20.19
N LEU A 236 -16.29 -16.14 19.39
CA LEU A 236 -17.65 -15.67 19.67
C LEU A 236 -18.66 -16.83 19.63
N THR A 237 -18.51 -17.75 18.67
CA THR A 237 -19.36 -18.94 18.57
C THR A 237 -19.22 -19.81 19.82
N LYS A 238 -18.00 -20.05 20.28
CA LYS A 238 -17.74 -20.80 21.53
C LYS A 238 -18.34 -20.11 22.76
N GLU A 239 -18.29 -18.78 22.82
CA GLU A 239 -18.88 -18.02 23.93
C GLU A 239 -20.42 -18.05 23.89
N VAL A 240 -21.02 -17.95 22.70
CA VAL A 240 -22.47 -18.11 22.51
C VAL A 240 -22.92 -19.50 22.93
N ASP A 241 -22.21 -20.56 22.51
CA ASP A 241 -22.51 -21.93 22.92
C ASP A 241 -22.40 -22.14 24.43
N ARG A 242 -21.39 -21.51 25.06
CA ARG A 242 -21.22 -21.52 26.52
C ARG A 242 -22.41 -20.86 27.23
N GLN A 243 -22.85 -19.71 26.73
CA GLN A 243 -24.00 -18.99 27.29
C GLN A 243 -25.32 -19.74 27.04
N GLN A 244 -25.49 -20.38 25.89
CA GLN A 244 -26.67 -21.20 25.59
C GLN A 244 -26.73 -22.44 26.49
N LYS A 245 -25.62 -23.14 26.72
CA LYS A 245 -25.57 -24.26 27.69
C LYS A 245 -25.89 -23.80 29.10
N SER A 246 -25.31 -22.67 29.54
CA SER A 246 -25.63 -22.09 30.84
C SER A 246 -27.10 -21.72 30.98
N LYS A 247 -27.71 -21.14 29.93
CA LYS A 247 -29.14 -20.84 29.92
C LYS A 247 -30.00 -22.10 29.93
N ALA A 248 -29.63 -23.13 29.16
CA ALA A 248 -30.32 -24.41 29.11
C ALA A 248 -30.35 -25.11 30.48
N ASP A 249 -29.22 -25.12 31.19
CA ASP A 249 -29.11 -25.66 32.55
C ASP A 249 -29.97 -24.87 33.56
N SER A 250 -30.00 -23.54 33.44
CA SER A 250 -30.86 -22.69 34.26
C SER A 250 -32.35 -22.91 33.97
N THR A 251 -32.75 -23.02 32.70
CA THR A 251 -34.14 -23.33 32.32
C THR A 251 -34.56 -24.71 32.77
N PHE A 252 -33.70 -25.72 32.64
CA PHE A 252 -34.00 -27.08 33.08
C PHE A 252 -34.26 -27.12 34.60
N LYS A 253 -33.41 -26.45 35.39
CA LYS A 253 -33.61 -26.30 36.85
C LYS A 253 -34.91 -25.57 37.19
N LEU A 254 -35.23 -24.50 36.47
CA LEU A 254 -36.45 -23.74 36.70
C LEU A 254 -37.72 -24.56 36.38
N GLU A 255 -37.69 -25.36 35.30
CA GLU A 255 -38.77 -26.29 34.96
C GLU A 255 -38.94 -27.40 35.99
N THR A 256 -37.84 -27.92 36.56
CA THR A 256 -37.92 -28.93 37.63
C THR A 256 -38.57 -28.36 38.88
N ASN A 257 -38.13 -27.17 39.31
CA ASN A 257 -38.69 -26.48 40.47
C ASN A 257 -40.17 -26.11 40.27
N LEU A 258 -40.55 -25.68 39.06
CA LEU A 258 -41.95 -25.40 38.73
C LEU A 258 -42.81 -26.66 38.87
N ARG A 259 -42.29 -27.81 38.42
CA ARG A 259 -43.00 -29.10 38.49
C ARG A 259 -43.17 -29.60 39.92
N GLU A 260 -42.16 -29.42 40.76
CA GLU A 260 -42.25 -29.73 42.19
C GLU A 260 -43.26 -28.83 42.91
N CYS A 261 -43.23 -27.53 42.62
CA CYS A 261 -44.18 -26.55 43.18
C CYS A 261 -45.63 -26.87 42.76
N GLN A 262 -45.86 -27.21 41.49
CA GLN A 262 -47.19 -27.64 41.00
C GLN A 262 -47.70 -28.91 41.69
N ASN A 263 -46.82 -29.87 41.97
CA ASN A 263 -47.20 -31.09 42.67
C ASN A 263 -47.57 -30.80 44.14
N SER A 264 -46.78 -29.98 44.82
CA SER A 264 -47.07 -29.54 46.19
C SER A 264 -48.40 -28.78 46.27
N PHE A 265 -48.68 -27.90 45.30
CA PHE A 265 -49.94 -27.15 45.25
C PHE A 265 -51.16 -28.07 45.07
N LYS A 266 -51.06 -29.08 44.19
CA LYS A 266 -52.12 -30.10 44.02
C LYS A 266 -52.35 -30.92 45.29
N GLU A 267 -51.30 -31.16 46.06
CA GLU A 267 -51.40 -31.91 47.31
C GLU A 267 -52.04 -31.08 48.43
N ALA A 268 -51.69 -29.79 48.52
CA ALA A 268 -52.33 -28.83 49.41
C ALA A 268 -53.81 -28.64 49.07
N GLU A 269 -54.16 -28.54 47.77
CA GLU A 269 -55.55 -28.43 47.29
C GLU A 269 -56.39 -29.64 47.72
N LYS A 270 -55.87 -30.86 47.55
CA LYS A 270 -56.54 -32.10 48.02
C LYS A 270 -56.76 -32.09 49.53
N SER A 271 -55.77 -31.63 50.30
CA SER A 271 -55.86 -31.53 51.76
C SER A 271 -56.94 -30.53 52.20
N LEU A 272 -57.04 -29.38 51.50
CA LEU A 272 -58.05 -28.37 51.78
C LEU A 272 -59.47 -28.86 51.47
N ILE A 273 -59.65 -29.58 50.36
CA ILE A 273 -60.94 -30.18 49.99
C ILE A 273 -61.40 -31.18 51.06
N ALA A 274 -60.51 -32.07 51.52
CA ALA A 274 -60.81 -33.02 52.58
C ALA A 274 -61.18 -32.33 53.92
N ARG A 275 -60.55 -31.19 54.22
CA ARG A 275 -60.89 -30.36 55.39
C ARG A 275 -62.27 -29.73 55.27
N CYS A 276 -62.65 -29.24 54.08
CA CYS A 276 -63.99 -28.69 53.83
C CYS A 276 -65.08 -29.76 53.98
N GLU A 277 -64.86 -30.97 53.46
CA GLU A 277 -65.81 -32.08 53.61
C GLU A 277 -66.03 -32.48 55.09
N LEU A 278 -64.98 -32.44 55.90
CA LEU A 278 -65.08 -32.67 57.35
C LEU A 278 -65.90 -31.57 58.05
N LEU A 279 -65.68 -30.31 57.69
CA LEU A 279 -66.42 -29.19 58.26
C LEU A 279 -67.91 -29.21 57.87
N GLU A 280 -68.26 -29.67 56.67
CA GLU A 280 -69.65 -29.87 56.27
C GLU A 280 -70.34 -30.99 57.07
N LYS A 281 -69.61 -32.06 57.40
CA LYS A 281 -70.12 -33.11 58.32
C LYS A 281 -70.34 -32.59 59.74
N ASP A 282 -69.43 -31.78 60.26
CA ASP A 282 -69.61 -31.18 61.60
C ASP A 282 -70.77 -30.16 61.62
N LYS A 283 -70.91 -29.35 60.56
CA LYS A 283 -72.04 -28.43 60.42
C LYS A 283 -73.38 -29.17 60.43
N SER A 284 -73.52 -30.23 59.63
CA SER A 284 -74.75 -31.03 59.58
C SER A 284 -75.05 -31.75 60.90
N ARG A 285 -74.02 -32.19 61.63
CA ARG A 285 -74.19 -32.73 62.99
C ARG A 285 -74.74 -31.68 63.97
N LEU A 286 -74.15 -30.49 63.99
CA LEU A 286 -74.61 -29.38 64.84
C LEU A 286 -76.04 -28.94 64.50
N GLU A 287 -76.41 -28.91 63.23
CA GLU A 287 -77.78 -28.61 62.79
C GLU A 287 -78.79 -29.66 63.30
N SER A 288 -78.41 -30.95 63.36
CA SER A 288 -79.23 -32.00 63.96
C SER A 288 -79.38 -31.82 65.47
N GLU A 289 -78.28 -31.55 66.18
CA GLU A 289 -78.30 -31.30 67.63
C GLU A 289 -79.20 -30.09 67.98
N LEU A 290 -79.12 -29.01 67.19
CA LEU A 290 -79.99 -27.83 67.37
C LEU A 290 -81.48 -28.16 67.17
N LYS A 291 -81.79 -29.02 66.19
CA LYS A 291 -83.17 -29.46 65.89
C LYS A 291 -83.76 -30.30 67.01
N ASP A 292 -82.96 -31.14 67.65
CA ASP A 292 -83.40 -31.97 68.77
C ASP A 292 -83.62 -31.12 70.03
N ILE A 293 -82.74 -30.14 70.31
CA ILE A 293 -82.95 -29.17 71.39
C ILE A 293 -84.24 -28.36 71.17
N LEU A 294 -84.53 -27.94 69.94
CA LEU A 294 -85.78 -27.22 69.63
C LEU A 294 -87.05 -28.07 69.87
N LYS A 295 -86.99 -29.38 69.61
CA LYS A 295 -88.11 -30.28 69.92
C LYS A 295 -88.34 -30.41 71.42
N GLU A 296 -87.26 -30.55 72.20
CA GLU A 296 -87.33 -30.64 73.66
C GLU A 296 -87.86 -29.35 74.29
N LEU A 297 -87.49 -28.19 73.74
CA LEU A 297 -88.02 -26.91 74.20
C LEU A 297 -89.54 -26.79 73.94
N ASN A 298 -90.01 -27.32 72.80
CA ASN A 298 -91.43 -27.31 72.46
C ASN A 298 -92.25 -28.27 73.35
N SER A 299 -91.72 -29.46 73.66
CA SER A 299 -92.38 -30.39 74.59
C SER A 299 -92.47 -29.82 76.01
N GLN A 300 -91.44 -29.11 76.48
CA GLN A 300 -91.49 -28.38 77.74
C GLN A 300 -92.51 -27.24 77.73
N LYS A 301 -92.65 -26.53 76.61
CA LYS A 301 -93.69 -25.49 76.45
C LYS A 301 -95.09 -26.08 76.55
N ASP A 302 -95.35 -27.21 75.89
CA ASP A 302 -96.64 -27.90 75.97
C ASP A 302 -96.92 -28.42 77.39
N HIS A 303 -95.88 -28.90 78.09
CA HIS A 303 -96.01 -29.31 79.49
C HIS A 303 -96.36 -28.13 80.41
N ASN A 304 -95.71 -26.98 80.22
CA ASN A 304 -96.01 -25.77 80.97
C ASN A 304 -97.44 -25.27 80.72
N ASP A 305 -97.96 -25.37 79.50
CA ASP A 305 -99.36 -25.01 79.18
C ASP A 305 -100.38 -25.91 79.91
N ILE A 306 -100.06 -27.20 80.09
CA ILE A 306 -100.89 -28.13 80.90
C ILE A 306 -100.87 -27.72 82.37
N VAL A 307 -99.68 -27.40 82.91
CA VAL A 307 -99.53 -26.94 84.29
C VAL A 307 -100.30 -25.63 84.51
N CYS A 308 -100.23 -24.68 83.57
CA CYS A 308 -101.01 -23.44 83.64
C CYS A 308 -102.53 -23.67 83.67
N LYS A 309 -103.06 -24.60 82.86
CA LYS A 309 -104.49 -24.97 82.89
C LYS A 309 -104.92 -25.58 84.22
N GLU A 310 -104.02 -26.34 84.85
CA GLU A 310 -104.29 -26.95 86.16
C GLU A 310 -104.25 -25.93 87.30
N VAL A 311 -103.35 -24.95 87.23
CA VAL A 311 -103.33 -23.79 88.14
C VAL A 311 -104.63 -22.99 88.03
N GLU A 312 -105.14 -22.73 86.82
CA GLU A 312 -106.43 -22.06 86.64
C GLU A 312 -107.62 -22.86 87.20
N ARG A 313 -107.59 -24.20 87.10
CA ARG A 313 -108.61 -25.09 87.69
C ARG A 313 -108.63 -24.98 89.21
N LEU A 314 -107.45 -25.00 89.83
CA LEU A 314 -107.30 -24.88 91.28
C LEU A 314 -107.70 -23.49 91.79
N GLN A 315 -107.41 -22.42 91.04
CA GLN A 315 -107.86 -21.05 91.35
C GLN A 315 -109.40 -20.90 91.35
N ARG A 316 -110.12 -21.58 90.44
CA ARG A 316 -111.59 -21.59 90.44
C ARG A 316 -112.17 -22.34 91.64
N SER A 317 -111.52 -23.42 92.07
CA SER A 317 -111.93 -24.19 93.24
C SER A 317 -111.74 -23.41 94.55
N LEU A 318 -110.68 -22.60 94.63
CA LEU A 318 -110.41 -21.72 95.78
C LEU A 318 -111.49 -20.64 95.95
N LYS A 319 -111.96 -20.07 94.83
CA LYS A 319 -113.01 -19.03 94.80
C LYS A 319 -114.39 -19.53 95.22
N HIS A 320 -114.65 -20.84 95.10
CA HIS A 320 -115.89 -21.48 95.55
C HIS A 320 -115.90 -21.71 97.07
N PHE A 321 -114.72 -21.93 97.66
CA PHE A 321 -114.57 -22.16 99.10
C PHE A 321 -114.79 -20.87 99.92
N GLU A 322 -114.34 -19.71 99.41
CA GLU A 322 -114.54 -18.39 100.06
C GLU A 322 -116.02 -17.96 100.14
N LEU A 323 -116.89 -18.52 99.28
CA LEU A 323 -118.33 -18.20 99.26
C LEU A 323 -119.11 -18.99 100.33
N LEU A 324 -118.64 -20.19 100.68
CA LEU A 324 -119.22 -21.05 101.73
C LEU A 324 -118.85 -20.57 103.15
N GLU A 325 -117.67 -19.96 103.35
CA GLU A 325 -117.28 -19.37 104.64
C GLU A 325 -118.11 -18.13 105.02
N LYS A 326 -118.61 -17.37 104.04
CA LYS A 326 -119.50 -16.22 104.28
C LYS A 326 -120.92 -16.60 104.72
N GLU A 327 -121.39 -17.80 104.38
CA GLU A 327 -122.69 -18.33 104.83
C GLU A 327 -122.60 -18.94 106.24
N LYS A 328 -121.47 -19.58 106.56
CA LYS A 328 -121.19 -20.16 107.89
C LYS A 328 -121.13 -19.11 109.00
N ALA A 329 -120.48 -17.97 108.77
CA ALA A 329 -120.35 -16.88 109.76
C ALA A 329 -121.69 -16.21 110.15
N LYS A 330 -122.76 -16.40 109.35
CA LYS A 330 -124.09 -15.83 109.61
C LYS A 330 -124.93 -16.68 110.57
N LEU A 331 -124.73 -18.00 110.60
CA LEU A 331 -125.40 -18.94 111.52
C LEU A 331 -124.73 -19.00 112.91
N GLU A 332 -123.45 -18.66 113.00
CA GLU A 332 -122.70 -18.60 114.28
C GLU A 332 -123.17 -17.46 115.22
N SER A 333 -124.00 -16.52 114.73
CA SER A 333 -124.52 -15.40 115.53
C SER A 333 -125.86 -15.70 116.25
N GLU A 334 -126.62 -16.74 115.86
CA GLU A 334 -127.96 -16.99 116.42
C GLU A 334 -128.00 -18.10 117.48
N MET A 335 -126.97 -18.93 117.61
CA MET A 335 -126.91 -19.99 118.64
C MET A 335 -125.81 -19.78 119.68
N LYS A 336 -125.49 -18.51 119.95
CA LYS A 336 -124.73 -18.06 121.13
C LYS A 336 -125.51 -18.25 122.45
N ASN A 337 -126.75 -18.75 122.41
CA ASN A 337 -127.68 -18.65 123.55
C ASN A 337 -128.17 -19.98 124.14
N VAL A 338 -127.60 -21.14 123.80
CA VAL A 338 -127.98 -22.42 124.43
C VAL A 338 -126.73 -23.21 124.79
N LEU A 339 -126.03 -22.78 125.83
CA LEU A 339 -126.00 -23.55 127.08
C LEU A 339 -125.40 -24.94 126.89
N GLU A 340 -124.22 -25.10 127.46
CA GLU A 340 -123.91 -26.28 128.27
C GLU A 340 -124.15 -27.62 127.58
N GLU A 341 -123.13 -28.11 126.89
CA GLU A 341 -122.73 -29.52 126.98
C GLU A 341 -121.37 -29.63 126.31
N LEU A 342 -120.34 -29.88 127.11
CA LEU A 342 -119.80 -31.23 127.26
C LEU A 342 -118.72 -31.42 126.19
N ASP A 343 -117.46 -31.15 126.53
CA ASP A 343 -116.59 -32.16 127.13
C ASP A 343 -116.21 -33.23 126.09
N TYR A 344 -115.09 -33.88 126.35
CA TYR A 344 -114.76 -35.15 125.69
C TYR A 344 -114.18 -35.06 124.27
N HIS A 345 -112.87 -34.81 124.28
CA HIS A 345 -111.91 -35.56 123.48
C HIS A 345 -111.89 -35.35 121.96
N LYS A 346 -110.82 -34.67 121.53
CA LYS A 346 -109.94 -35.32 120.54
C LYS A 346 -108.49 -34.97 120.71
N ASN A 347 -107.97 -35.35 121.88
CA ASN A 347 -106.69 -36.04 121.91
C ASN A 347 -106.76 -37.23 120.94
N LYS A 348 -106.37 -37.00 119.70
CA LYS A 348 -105.86 -38.04 118.85
C LYS A 348 -104.73 -37.47 118.02
N ASN A 349 -103.62 -37.32 118.74
CA ASN A 349 -102.27 -37.65 118.30
C ASN A 349 -101.88 -37.06 116.94
N ASN A 350 -100.91 -36.15 116.98
CA ASN A 350 -99.52 -36.58 116.83
C ASN A 350 -99.38 -37.46 115.60
N ARG A 351 -99.01 -36.83 114.49
CA ARG A 351 -97.72 -37.12 113.88
C ARG A 351 -97.52 -36.24 112.69
N MET A 352 -96.29 -35.75 112.63
CA MET A 352 -95.63 -35.32 111.42
C MET A 352 -96.28 -34.09 110.84
N HIS A 353 -95.79 -32.93 111.21
CA HIS A 353 -95.14 -32.05 110.26
C HIS A 353 -94.22 -31.09 111.02
N ASP A 354 -93.04 -30.96 110.45
CA ASP A 354 -92.09 -29.88 110.66
C ASP A 354 -91.10 -30.08 111.81
N GLU A 355 -89.82 -29.83 111.64
CA GLU A 355 -88.95 -29.62 110.49
C GLU A 355 -87.59 -29.38 111.20
N ILE A 356 -86.44 -29.62 110.55
CA ILE A 356 -85.16 -29.00 110.97
C ILE A 356 -84.59 -29.48 112.31
N ALA A 357 -84.12 -30.73 112.38
CA ALA A 357 -83.07 -31.11 113.34
C ALA A 357 -82.25 -32.35 112.94
N ARG A 358 -82.26 -32.74 111.65
CA ARG A 358 -81.57 -33.96 111.17
C ARG A 358 -80.70 -33.72 109.93
N LEU A 359 -79.89 -32.67 109.96
CA LEU A 359 -78.83 -32.46 108.97
C LEU A 359 -77.51 -32.02 109.60
N GLU A 360 -77.10 -32.64 110.71
CA GLU A 360 -75.75 -32.39 111.25
C GLU A 360 -75.32 -33.48 112.24
N LEU A 361 -74.84 -34.62 111.75
CA LEU A 361 -73.77 -35.45 112.36
C LEU A 361 -73.93 -36.93 111.94
N GLY A 362 -73.20 -37.29 110.89
CA GLY A 362 -73.05 -38.67 110.47
C GLY A 362 -72.04 -38.80 109.34
N LEU A 363 -70.82 -39.21 109.72
CA LEU A 363 -69.93 -40.07 108.93
C LEU A 363 -69.07 -39.39 107.85
N GLU A 364 -67.87 -38.95 108.26
CA GLU A 364 -66.65 -39.74 108.03
C GLU A 364 -66.54 -40.54 106.70
N HIS A 365 -66.66 -39.85 105.55
CA HIS A 365 -66.18 -40.38 104.26
C HIS A 365 -65.21 -39.45 103.51
N ASN A 366 -64.80 -38.34 104.12
CA ASN A 366 -63.90 -37.35 103.51
C ASN A 366 -62.40 -37.70 103.71
N LYS A 367 -62.03 -38.97 103.48
CA LYS A 367 -60.63 -39.43 103.40
C LYS A 367 -60.30 -40.23 102.14
N LYS A 368 -61.24 -40.35 101.19
CA LYS A 368 -61.02 -41.04 99.91
C LYS A 368 -60.86 -40.11 98.70
N TYR A 369 -61.25 -38.83 98.81
CA TYR A 369 -61.20 -37.86 97.71
C TYR A 369 -59.86 -37.14 97.54
N GLN A 370 -58.86 -37.36 98.41
CA GLN A 370 -57.59 -36.63 98.37
C GLN A 370 -56.47 -37.37 97.60
N ALA A 371 -56.73 -38.58 97.07
CA ALA A 371 -55.76 -39.36 96.30
C ALA A 371 -55.94 -39.26 94.76
N GLU A 372 -57.11 -38.88 94.26
CA GLU A 372 -57.38 -38.80 92.81
C GLU A 372 -56.99 -37.46 92.16
N THR A 373 -56.85 -36.37 92.94
CA THR A 373 -56.49 -35.05 92.40
C THR A 373 -54.99 -34.92 92.05
N SER A 374 -54.14 -35.81 92.60
CA SER A 374 -52.67 -35.77 92.40
C SER A 374 -52.21 -36.38 91.06
N THR A 375 -52.91 -37.42 90.57
CA THR A 375 -52.61 -38.04 89.28
C THR A 375 -53.12 -37.22 88.10
N TYR A 376 -54.26 -36.56 88.24
CA TYR A 376 -54.82 -35.69 87.19
C TYR A 376 -54.00 -34.41 86.97
N GLN A 377 -53.46 -33.79 88.03
CA GLN A 377 -52.61 -32.61 87.89
C GLN A 377 -51.23 -32.92 87.26
N LYS A 378 -50.68 -34.12 87.49
CA LYS A 378 -49.38 -34.52 86.94
C LYS A 378 -49.44 -34.84 85.44
N VAL A 379 -50.47 -35.57 85.01
CA VAL A 379 -50.70 -35.83 83.58
C VAL A 379 -51.02 -34.53 82.85
N LEU A 380 -51.80 -33.63 83.45
CA LEU A 380 -52.12 -32.34 82.84
C LEU A 380 -50.86 -31.45 82.66
N ALA A 381 -49.95 -31.44 83.64
CA ALA A 381 -48.68 -30.71 83.54
C ALA A 381 -47.75 -31.27 82.46
N ASP A 382 -47.57 -32.60 82.41
CA ASP A 382 -46.70 -33.26 81.41
C ASP A 382 -47.26 -33.08 79.98
N THR A 383 -48.59 -33.11 79.82
CA THR A 383 -49.24 -32.89 78.52
C THR A 383 -49.14 -31.43 78.08
N THR A 384 -49.27 -30.48 79.02
CA THR A 384 -49.13 -29.04 78.73
C THR A 384 -47.70 -28.69 78.32
N GLN A 385 -46.70 -29.25 79.00
CA GLN A 385 -45.28 -29.06 78.65
C GLN A 385 -44.91 -29.67 77.29
N MET A 386 -45.52 -30.81 76.93
CA MET A 386 -45.36 -31.41 75.60
C MET A 386 -45.93 -30.51 74.49
N TYR A 387 -47.12 -29.92 74.70
CA TYR A 387 -47.72 -29.00 73.73
C TYR A 387 -46.97 -27.66 73.65
N GLU A 388 -46.48 -27.10 74.76
CA GLU A 388 -45.66 -25.88 74.76
C GLU A 388 -44.34 -26.05 73.98
N LYS A 389 -43.68 -27.21 74.14
CA LYS A 389 -42.48 -27.53 73.37
C LYS A 389 -42.79 -27.70 71.88
N LYS A 390 -43.91 -28.34 71.55
CA LYS A 390 -44.34 -28.52 70.16
C LYS A 390 -44.72 -27.20 69.49
N ILE A 391 -45.37 -26.30 70.23
CA ILE A 391 -45.71 -24.95 69.77
C ILE A 391 -44.43 -24.15 69.53
N SER A 392 -43.44 -24.23 70.42
CA SER A 392 -42.15 -23.55 70.24
C SER A 392 -41.37 -24.06 69.02
N GLU A 393 -41.35 -25.38 68.80
CA GLU A 393 -40.74 -25.97 67.59
C GLU A 393 -41.46 -25.52 66.30
N LEU A 394 -42.79 -25.46 66.31
CA LEU A 394 -43.58 -25.02 65.16
C LEU A 394 -43.42 -23.52 64.88
N MET A 395 -43.31 -22.69 65.92
CA MET A 395 -43.05 -21.25 65.80
C MET A 395 -41.69 -20.98 65.16
N SER A 396 -40.65 -21.69 65.61
CA SER A 396 -39.30 -21.56 65.03
C SER A 396 -39.26 -22.02 63.56
N HIS A 397 -39.94 -23.11 63.21
CA HIS A 397 -40.06 -23.53 61.81
C HIS A 397 -40.83 -22.52 60.95
N LEU A 398 -41.86 -21.86 61.49
CA LEU A 398 -42.61 -20.83 60.77
C LEU A 398 -41.80 -19.55 60.56
N GLU A 399 -40.93 -19.16 61.50
CA GLU A 399 -40.03 -18.02 61.33
C GLU A 399 -38.95 -18.29 60.28
N ASP A 400 -38.33 -19.48 60.29
CA ASP A 400 -37.37 -19.91 59.27
C ASP A 400 -37.99 -19.94 57.86
N GLU A 401 -39.22 -20.45 57.74
CA GLU A 401 -39.93 -20.48 56.45
C GLU A 401 -40.35 -19.07 55.99
N ARG A 402 -40.64 -18.16 56.92
CA ARG A 402 -40.96 -16.76 56.60
C ARG A 402 -39.73 -15.99 56.11
N GLU A 403 -38.56 -16.20 56.71
CA GLU A 403 -37.30 -15.62 56.21
C GLU A 403 -36.94 -16.18 54.83
N ARG A 404 -37.11 -17.49 54.60
CA ARG A 404 -36.91 -18.09 53.27
C ARG A 404 -37.87 -17.51 52.22
N ALA A 405 -39.15 -17.34 52.56
CA ALA A 405 -40.13 -16.74 51.67
C ALA A 405 -39.75 -15.29 51.29
N SER A 406 -39.33 -14.48 52.26
CA SER A 406 -38.86 -13.11 52.03
C SER A 406 -37.64 -13.07 51.10
N SER A 407 -36.68 -13.99 51.28
CA SER A 407 -35.49 -14.07 50.42
C SER A 407 -35.83 -14.48 48.98
N VAL A 408 -36.77 -15.42 48.80
CA VAL A 408 -37.25 -15.81 47.47
C VAL A 408 -38.01 -14.68 46.79
N GLU A 409 -38.79 -13.88 47.54
CA GLU A 409 -39.53 -12.75 47.02
C GLU A 409 -38.60 -11.62 46.54
N GLU A 410 -37.52 -11.34 47.28
CA GLU A 410 -36.45 -10.42 46.83
C GLU A 410 -35.73 -10.93 45.57
N GLN A 411 -35.42 -12.23 45.49
CA GLN A 411 -34.83 -12.82 44.29
C GLN A 411 -35.77 -12.77 43.08
N LEU A 412 -37.07 -12.96 43.30
CA LEU A 412 -38.08 -12.88 42.25
C LEU A 412 -38.19 -11.45 41.70
N ASP A 413 -38.15 -10.43 42.55
CA ASP A 413 -38.20 -9.03 42.12
C ASP A 413 -36.93 -8.61 41.38
N LEU A 414 -35.75 -9.08 41.82
CA LEU A 414 -34.52 -8.90 41.06
C LEU A 414 -34.60 -9.53 39.67
N MET A 415 -35.17 -10.73 39.57
CA MET A 415 -35.32 -11.44 38.30
C MET A 415 -36.34 -10.77 37.36
N LYS A 416 -37.44 -10.21 37.90
CA LYS A 416 -38.40 -9.41 37.12
C LYS A 416 -37.76 -8.14 36.55
N ASN A 417 -36.92 -7.46 37.33
CA ASN A 417 -36.21 -6.26 36.87
C ASN A 417 -35.23 -6.59 35.73
N LEU A 418 -34.47 -7.68 35.88
CA LEU A 418 -33.57 -8.18 34.83
C LEU A 418 -34.31 -8.58 33.54
N LEU A 419 -35.47 -9.23 33.67
CA LEU A 419 -36.35 -9.56 32.54
C LEU A 419 -36.87 -8.31 31.84
N SER A 420 -37.29 -7.29 32.60
CA SER A 420 -37.76 -6.00 32.05
C SER A 420 -36.66 -5.27 31.28
N GLU A 421 -35.43 -5.26 31.79
CA GLU A 421 -34.28 -4.69 31.06
C GLU A 421 -33.93 -5.48 29.80
N HIS A 422 -33.93 -6.81 29.86
CA HIS A 422 -33.72 -7.64 28.69
C HIS A 422 -34.80 -7.44 27.62
N GLN A 423 -36.05 -7.23 28.03
CA GLN A 423 -37.17 -7.00 27.13
C GLN A 423 -37.03 -5.64 26.41
N LYS A 424 -36.63 -4.58 27.13
CA LYS A 424 -36.28 -3.28 26.52
C LYS A 424 -35.10 -3.39 25.55
N SER A 425 -34.06 -4.15 25.92
CA SER A 425 -32.91 -4.37 25.06
C SER A 425 -33.31 -5.11 23.75
N MET A 426 -34.16 -6.13 23.85
CA MET A 426 -34.70 -6.86 22.70
C MET A 426 -35.53 -5.96 21.76
N GLU A 427 -36.39 -5.10 22.31
CA GLU A 427 -37.15 -4.12 21.51
C GLU A 427 -36.22 -3.15 20.77
N GLN A 428 -35.15 -2.71 21.44
CA GLN A 428 -34.15 -1.81 20.84
C GLN A 428 -33.40 -2.50 19.69
N TYR A 429 -33.00 -3.77 19.85
CA TYR A 429 -32.41 -4.57 18.77
C TYR A 429 -33.37 -4.79 17.60
N GLN A 430 -34.68 -4.96 17.86
CA GLN A 430 -35.66 -5.10 16.80
C GLN A 430 -35.81 -3.81 15.98
N ILE A 431 -35.84 -2.65 16.64
CA ILE A 431 -35.86 -1.34 15.98
C ILE A 431 -34.60 -1.16 15.13
N GLU A 432 -33.42 -1.45 15.69
CA GLU A 432 -32.16 -1.30 14.97
C GLU A 432 -32.09 -2.24 13.75
N ARG A 433 -32.52 -3.49 13.89
CA ARG A 433 -32.61 -4.44 12.76
C ARG A 433 -33.55 -3.95 11.66
N ALA A 434 -34.69 -3.35 12.02
CA ALA A 434 -35.61 -2.76 11.05
C ALA A 434 -34.99 -1.56 10.32
N THR A 435 -34.19 -0.73 11.02
CA THR A 435 -33.46 0.38 10.39
C THR A 435 -32.37 -0.11 9.44
N TYR A 436 -31.62 -1.16 9.79
CA TYR A 436 -30.63 -1.78 8.90
C TYR A 436 -31.28 -2.40 7.67
N GLN A 437 -32.41 -3.11 7.82
CA GLN A 437 -33.14 -3.67 6.68
C GLN A 437 -33.66 -2.58 5.74
N LYS A 438 -34.12 -1.45 6.28
CA LYS A 438 -34.55 -0.30 5.49
C LYS A 438 -33.39 0.33 4.71
N ALA A 439 -32.26 0.58 5.37
CA ALA A 439 -31.07 1.14 4.72
C ALA A 439 -30.51 0.19 3.64
N LEU A 440 -30.57 -1.13 3.89
CA LEU A 440 -30.18 -2.15 2.90
C LEU A 440 -31.11 -2.11 1.68
N ALA A 441 -32.43 -2.03 1.88
CA ALA A 441 -33.38 -1.93 0.77
C ALA A 441 -33.18 -0.64 -0.05
N GLU A 442 -32.97 0.50 0.60
CA GLU A 442 -32.71 1.78 -0.06
C GLU A 442 -31.39 1.76 -0.86
N THR A 443 -30.33 1.16 -0.31
CA THR A 443 -29.06 1.01 -1.03
C THR A 443 -29.17 0.01 -2.18
N THR A 444 -29.86 -1.12 -2.02
CA THR A 444 -30.15 -2.04 -3.12
C THR A 444 -30.91 -1.35 -4.25
N GLN A 445 -31.94 -0.55 -3.92
CA GLN A 445 -32.72 0.20 -4.91
C GLN A 445 -31.86 1.25 -5.64
N MET A 446 -30.96 1.94 -4.92
CA MET A 446 -30.01 2.89 -5.52
C MET A 446 -29.06 2.18 -6.50
N TYR A 447 -28.55 1.00 -6.15
CA TYR A 447 -27.68 0.22 -7.04
C TYR A 447 -28.44 -0.34 -8.25
N GLU A 448 -29.68 -0.78 -8.08
CA GLU A 448 -30.53 -1.20 -9.20
C GLU A 448 -30.82 -0.06 -10.17
N GLN A 449 -31.12 1.15 -9.66
CA GLN A 449 -31.24 2.35 -10.50
C GLN A 449 -29.94 2.65 -11.25
N LYS A 450 -28.80 2.58 -10.55
CA LYS A 450 -27.50 2.84 -11.17
C LYS A 450 -27.14 1.79 -12.22
N ILE A 451 -27.47 0.52 -11.99
CA ILE A 451 -27.31 -0.55 -12.98
C ILE A 451 -28.18 -0.26 -14.20
N ASN A 452 -29.45 0.15 -14.01
CA ASN A 452 -30.32 0.53 -15.12
C ASN A 452 -29.79 1.74 -15.90
N ASP A 453 -29.27 2.76 -15.23
CA ASP A 453 -28.65 3.92 -15.89
C ASP A 453 -27.42 3.51 -16.71
N LEU A 454 -26.58 2.60 -16.17
CA LEU A 454 -25.44 2.05 -16.90
C LEU A 454 -25.89 1.19 -18.09
N VAL A 455 -26.97 0.41 -17.96
CA VAL A 455 -27.54 -0.36 -19.07
C VAL A 455 -28.01 0.58 -20.17
N ILE A 456 -28.73 1.66 -19.83
CA ILE A 456 -29.16 2.68 -20.80
C ILE A 456 -27.95 3.34 -21.48
N GLN A 457 -26.88 3.66 -20.73
CA GLN A 457 -25.65 4.20 -21.33
C GLN A 457 -24.95 3.20 -22.27
N VAL A 458 -24.92 1.92 -21.89
CA VAL A 458 -24.35 0.87 -22.75
C VAL A 458 -25.21 0.66 -23.99
N GLU A 459 -26.53 0.71 -23.88
CA GLU A 459 -27.45 0.64 -25.02
C GLU A 459 -27.30 1.86 -25.94
N ASP A 460 -27.10 3.06 -25.40
CA ASP A 460 -26.89 4.28 -26.19
C ASP A 460 -25.50 4.29 -26.86
N GLU A 461 -24.45 3.83 -26.17
CA GLU A 461 -23.13 3.59 -26.78
C GLU A 461 -23.18 2.46 -27.81
N HIS A 462 -23.98 1.42 -27.59
CA HIS A 462 -24.20 0.35 -28.56
C HIS A 462 -24.95 0.87 -29.78
N ALA A 463 -25.99 1.70 -29.61
CA ALA A 463 -26.68 2.37 -30.70
C ALA A 463 -25.76 3.31 -31.48
N ARG A 464 -24.86 4.04 -30.80
CA ARG A 464 -23.81 4.84 -31.44
C ARG A 464 -22.77 3.97 -32.16
N SER A 465 -22.39 2.84 -31.59
CA SER A 465 -21.50 1.86 -32.22
C SER A 465 -22.14 1.25 -33.47
N VAL A 466 -23.43 0.90 -33.42
CA VAL A 466 -24.19 0.40 -34.57
C VAL A 466 -24.32 1.51 -35.63
N GLY A 467 -24.56 2.76 -35.23
CA GLY A 467 -24.56 3.90 -36.16
C GLY A 467 -23.18 4.16 -36.79
N LEU A 468 -22.09 3.97 -36.03
CA LEU A 468 -20.72 4.00 -36.54
C LEU A 468 -20.42 2.80 -37.45
N GLU A 469 -20.95 1.62 -37.16
CA GLU A 469 -20.85 0.45 -38.03
C GLU A 469 -21.64 0.67 -39.33
N GLU A 470 -22.83 1.26 -39.30
CA GLU A 470 -23.56 1.68 -40.50
C GLU A 470 -22.81 2.77 -41.27
N LEU A 471 -22.12 3.69 -40.57
CA LEU A 471 -21.24 4.68 -41.19
C LEU A 471 -20.01 4.02 -41.83
N VAL A 472 -19.43 3.01 -41.18
CA VAL A 472 -18.30 2.21 -41.71
C VAL A 472 -18.76 1.37 -42.88
N ILE A 473 -19.94 0.76 -42.83
CA ILE A 473 -20.54 0.00 -43.93
C ILE A 473 -20.85 0.93 -45.10
N SER A 474 -21.39 2.13 -44.86
CA SER A 474 -21.63 3.12 -45.91
C SER A 474 -20.34 3.72 -46.47
N LEU A 475 -19.30 3.92 -45.66
CA LEU A 475 -17.96 4.30 -46.11
C LEU A 475 -17.24 3.15 -46.84
N GLN A 476 -17.43 1.90 -46.42
CA GLN A 476 -16.96 0.72 -47.13
C GLN A 476 -17.72 0.54 -48.44
N LYS A 477 -19.01 0.85 -48.48
CA LYS A 477 -19.83 0.86 -49.69
C LYS A 477 -19.42 2.00 -50.62
N ALA A 478 -19.17 3.20 -50.10
CA ALA A 478 -18.59 4.31 -50.87
C ALA A 478 -17.16 4.02 -51.33
N SER A 479 -16.39 3.27 -50.54
CA SER A 479 -15.05 2.80 -50.89
C SER A 479 -15.11 1.71 -51.96
N THR A 480 -16.01 0.74 -51.87
CA THR A 480 -16.23 -0.29 -52.91
C THR A 480 -16.90 0.30 -54.15
N ASP A 481 -17.74 1.32 -54.02
CA ASP A 481 -18.28 2.12 -55.13
C ASP A 481 -17.17 2.99 -55.75
N ASN A 482 -16.21 3.50 -54.97
CA ASN A 482 -14.99 4.14 -55.49
C ASN A 482 -14.03 3.13 -56.12
N GLN A 483 -13.92 1.92 -55.58
CA GLN A 483 -13.05 0.86 -56.06
C GLN A 483 -13.62 0.21 -57.32
N SER A 484 -14.95 0.10 -57.42
CA SER A 484 -15.67 -0.27 -58.64
C SER A 484 -15.75 0.90 -59.62
N SER A 485 -15.78 2.16 -59.19
CA SER A 485 -15.56 3.36 -60.03
C SER A 485 -14.13 3.41 -60.59
N LEU A 486 -13.11 3.04 -59.81
CA LEU A 486 -11.71 2.90 -60.23
C LEU A 486 -11.50 1.67 -61.11
N GLN A 487 -12.21 0.56 -60.88
CA GLN A 487 -12.24 -0.58 -61.79
C GLN A 487 -13.04 -0.29 -63.07
N ILE A 488 -14.10 0.51 -63.03
CA ILE A 488 -14.87 0.94 -64.20
C ILE A 488 -14.10 2.03 -64.95
N LYS A 489 -13.35 2.92 -64.28
CA LYS A 489 -12.40 3.86 -64.90
C LYS A 489 -11.22 3.10 -65.51
N GLY A 490 -10.64 2.15 -64.80
CA GLY A 490 -9.56 1.30 -65.30
C GLY A 490 -10.00 0.38 -66.43
N LYS A 491 -11.24 -0.14 -66.41
CA LYS A 491 -11.81 -0.97 -67.48
C LYS A 491 -12.30 -0.11 -68.66
N LYS A 492 -12.79 1.11 -68.42
CA LYS A 492 -13.03 2.12 -69.48
C LYS A 492 -11.72 2.65 -70.07
N GLU A 493 -10.64 2.79 -69.31
CA GLU A 493 -9.30 3.12 -69.84
C GLU A 493 -8.70 1.94 -70.59
N ILE A 494 -8.89 0.70 -70.14
CA ILE A 494 -8.45 -0.49 -70.89
C ILE A 494 -9.28 -0.69 -72.17
N ASP A 495 -10.59 -0.45 -72.13
CA ASP A 495 -11.47 -0.54 -73.29
C ASP A 495 -11.33 0.69 -74.22
N ALA A 496 -11.00 1.88 -73.70
CA ALA A 496 -10.60 3.06 -74.46
C ALA A 496 -9.22 2.88 -75.10
N LEU A 497 -8.23 2.31 -74.40
CA LEU A 497 -6.93 1.95 -74.97
C LEU A 497 -7.05 0.83 -76.03
N LYS A 498 -8.03 -0.07 -75.89
CA LYS A 498 -8.36 -1.07 -76.93
C LYS A 498 -9.09 -0.44 -78.13
N MET A 499 -9.93 0.57 -77.92
CA MET A 499 -10.53 1.35 -79.02
C MET A 499 -9.51 2.27 -79.68
N GLU A 500 -8.63 2.94 -78.93
CA GLU A 500 -7.50 3.75 -79.43
C GLU A 500 -6.47 2.89 -80.14
N LEU A 501 -6.22 1.65 -79.73
CA LEU A 501 -5.37 0.71 -80.49
C LEU A 501 -6.01 0.33 -81.83
N LYS A 502 -7.35 0.23 -81.87
CA LYS A 502 -8.13 -0.08 -83.08
C LYS A 502 -8.27 1.14 -84.00
N GLU A 503 -8.43 2.33 -83.43
CA GLU A 503 -8.43 3.63 -84.11
C GLU A 503 -7.03 4.02 -84.57
N MET A 504 -5.97 3.75 -83.81
CA MET A 504 -4.56 3.90 -84.23
C MET A 504 -4.23 2.99 -85.40
N THR A 505 -4.76 1.77 -85.45
CA THR A 505 -4.58 0.86 -86.59
C THR A 505 -5.33 1.36 -87.84
N GLN A 506 -6.44 2.07 -87.65
CA GLN A 506 -7.27 2.66 -88.71
C GLN A 506 -6.76 4.05 -89.14
N LEU A 507 -6.12 4.79 -88.23
CA LEU A 507 -5.44 6.06 -88.43
C LEU A 507 -4.09 5.82 -89.11
N HIS A 508 -3.32 4.79 -88.77
CA HIS A 508 -2.08 4.44 -89.48
C HIS A 508 -2.31 4.18 -90.98
N LYS A 509 -3.50 3.67 -91.34
CA LYS A 509 -3.95 3.49 -92.73
C LYS A 509 -4.35 4.81 -93.41
N LYS A 510 -4.84 5.79 -92.65
CA LYS A 510 -5.25 7.13 -93.12
C LYS A 510 -4.09 8.14 -93.15
N THR A 511 -3.13 8.01 -92.22
CA THR A 511 -1.87 8.75 -92.16
C THR A 511 -0.92 8.32 -93.29
N LEU A 512 -1.04 7.10 -93.81
CA LEU A 512 -0.34 6.67 -95.03
C LEU A 512 -0.84 7.43 -96.28
N ASP A 513 -2.12 7.77 -96.32
CA ASP A 513 -2.76 8.54 -97.41
C ASP A 513 -2.59 10.07 -97.21
N GLU A 514 -2.50 10.55 -95.96
CA GLU A 514 -2.19 11.95 -95.64
C GLU A 514 -0.69 12.29 -95.78
N LEU A 515 0.23 11.31 -95.69
CA LEU A 515 1.66 11.47 -95.98
C LEU A 515 1.93 11.80 -97.47
N GLN A 516 0.99 11.49 -98.36
CA GLN A 516 1.04 11.91 -99.77
C GLN A 516 0.56 13.36 -99.99
N LEU A 517 -0.20 13.93 -99.05
CA LEU A 517 -0.74 15.31 -99.12
C LEU A 517 0.10 16.32 -98.31
N VAL A 518 0.74 15.90 -97.21
CA VAL A 518 1.74 16.72 -96.47
C VAL A 518 3.02 16.95 -97.29
N LYS A 519 3.27 16.12 -98.31
CA LYS A 519 4.35 16.30 -99.30
C LYS A 519 4.18 17.57 -100.16
N THR A 520 2.94 18.06 -100.29
CA THR A 520 2.60 19.31 -101.00
C THR A 520 2.48 20.53 -100.07
N GLU A 521 2.43 20.36 -98.75
CA GLU A 521 2.50 21.45 -97.77
C GLU A 521 3.95 21.69 -97.27
N HIS A 522 4.84 20.72 -97.44
CA HIS A 522 6.29 20.85 -97.20
C HIS A 522 6.97 21.86 -98.16
N THR A 523 6.35 22.22 -99.29
CA THR A 523 6.89 23.26 -100.19
C THR A 523 6.68 24.68 -99.67
N ASP A 524 5.65 24.92 -98.84
CA ASP A 524 5.35 26.26 -98.31
C ASP A 524 6.01 26.52 -96.93
N ILE A 525 6.12 25.49 -96.08
CA ILE A 525 6.89 25.55 -94.82
C ILE A 525 8.41 25.68 -95.08
N SER A 526 8.90 25.24 -96.25
CA SER A 526 10.30 25.44 -96.65
C SER A 526 10.69 26.90 -96.85
N SER A 527 9.72 27.82 -97.03
CA SER A 527 9.97 29.26 -97.16
C SER A 527 10.09 29.99 -95.81
N GLU A 528 9.46 29.43 -94.75
CA GLU A 528 9.50 29.96 -93.37
C GLU A 528 10.68 29.39 -92.57
N LYS A 529 11.16 28.19 -92.94
CA LYS A 529 12.39 27.56 -92.43
C LYS A 529 13.66 28.37 -92.73
N VAL A 530 13.71 29.13 -93.83
CA VAL A 530 14.89 29.96 -94.18
C VAL A 530 15.05 31.14 -93.21
N LYS A 531 13.95 31.74 -92.75
CA LYS A 531 14.00 32.90 -91.82
C LYS A 531 14.35 32.51 -90.38
N LEU A 532 13.89 31.35 -89.92
CA LEU A 532 14.25 30.80 -88.59
C LEU A 532 15.64 30.13 -88.54
N SER A 533 16.24 29.83 -89.70
CA SER A 533 17.59 29.26 -89.80
C SER A 533 18.70 30.27 -89.48
N ASP A 534 18.48 31.56 -89.78
CA ASP A 534 19.47 32.62 -89.54
C ASP A 534 19.51 33.06 -88.06
N GLU A 535 18.38 33.04 -87.36
CA GLU A 535 18.31 33.32 -85.92
C GLU A 535 18.82 32.16 -85.05
N LEU A 536 18.67 30.91 -85.52
CA LEU A 536 19.19 29.73 -84.84
C LEU A 536 20.72 29.58 -85.02
N HIS A 537 21.32 30.17 -86.05
CA HIS A 537 22.77 30.11 -86.28
C HIS A 537 23.54 30.99 -85.28
N ALA A 538 23.01 32.16 -84.92
CA ALA A 538 23.60 33.08 -83.94
C ALA A 538 23.58 32.53 -82.49
N VAL A 539 22.56 31.74 -82.13
CA VAL A 539 22.44 31.11 -80.80
C VAL A 539 23.32 29.86 -80.66
N LYS A 540 23.57 29.13 -81.76
CA LYS A 540 24.42 27.93 -81.76
C LYS A 540 25.92 28.23 -81.62
N GLU A 541 26.42 29.37 -82.11
CA GLU A 541 27.82 29.77 -81.90
C GLU A 541 28.11 30.20 -80.46
N ALA A 542 27.15 30.86 -79.78
CA ALA A 542 27.27 31.23 -78.38
C ALA A 542 27.23 30.00 -77.44
N LEU A 543 26.46 28.97 -77.79
CA LEU A 543 26.33 27.74 -76.99
C LEU A 543 27.55 26.80 -77.15
N ALA A 544 28.18 26.76 -78.33
CA ALA A 544 29.36 25.92 -78.60
C ALA A 544 30.62 26.36 -77.83
N LEU A 545 30.76 27.66 -77.51
CA LEU A 545 31.86 28.18 -76.71
C LEU A 545 31.73 27.80 -75.23
N GLU A 546 30.50 27.73 -74.73
CA GLU A 546 30.19 27.44 -73.32
C GLU A 546 30.16 25.93 -73.02
N GLU A 547 29.75 25.09 -73.98
CA GLU A 547 29.86 23.63 -73.86
C GLU A 547 31.31 23.12 -73.83
N LYS A 548 32.25 23.86 -74.43
CA LYS A 548 33.69 23.52 -74.40
C LYS A 548 34.32 23.78 -73.02
N ARG A 549 33.81 24.75 -72.27
CA ARG A 549 34.19 25.01 -70.86
C ARG A 549 33.59 23.98 -69.90
N ARG A 550 32.33 23.62 -70.10
CA ARG A 550 31.60 22.63 -69.27
C ARG A 550 32.22 21.23 -69.34
N ARG A 551 32.65 20.79 -70.53
CA ARG A 551 33.28 19.47 -70.75
C ARG A 551 34.71 19.34 -70.20
N ALA A 552 35.41 20.45 -69.95
CA ALA A 552 36.71 20.43 -69.26
C ALA A 552 36.56 20.23 -67.74
N VAL A 553 35.51 20.82 -67.14
CA VAL A 553 35.18 20.69 -65.71
C VAL A 553 34.57 19.32 -65.38
N GLU A 554 33.73 18.76 -66.26
CA GLU A 554 33.14 17.43 -66.08
C GLU A 554 34.17 16.28 -66.15
N LYS A 555 35.28 16.48 -66.84
CA LYS A 555 36.36 15.49 -66.93
C LYS A 555 37.20 15.43 -65.64
N GLU A 556 37.41 16.55 -64.96
CA GLU A 556 38.01 16.58 -63.61
C GLU A 556 37.05 16.04 -62.53
N LEU A 557 35.74 16.29 -62.65
CA LEU A 557 34.74 15.78 -61.70
C LEU A 557 34.54 14.25 -61.78
N SER A 558 34.75 13.66 -62.96
CA SER A 558 34.65 12.20 -63.17
C SER A 558 35.79 11.40 -62.53
N SER A 559 36.95 12.03 -62.30
CA SER A 559 38.08 11.41 -61.59
C SER A 559 37.90 11.43 -60.06
N ILE A 560 37.06 12.32 -59.53
CA ILE A 560 36.76 12.43 -58.09
C ILE A 560 35.62 11.49 -57.67
N LYS A 561 34.70 11.15 -58.59
CA LYS A 561 33.53 10.32 -58.30
C LYS A 561 33.82 8.82 -58.13
N ASN A 562 35.00 8.34 -58.56
CA ASN A 562 35.40 6.93 -58.47
C ASN A 562 36.27 6.60 -57.23
N ALA A 563 36.22 7.42 -56.17
CA ALA A 563 37.04 7.24 -54.96
C ALA A 563 36.26 7.44 -53.65
N VAL A 564 35.10 6.79 -53.47
CA VAL A 564 34.42 6.70 -52.17
C VAL A 564 33.99 5.23 -51.90
N PRO A 565 34.52 4.54 -50.86
CA PRO A 565 34.23 3.14 -50.58
C PRO A 565 33.04 2.91 -49.64
N GLU A 566 32.52 1.68 -49.69
CA GLU A 566 31.44 1.10 -48.88
C GLU A 566 31.93 0.70 -47.47
N SER A 567 31.79 1.56 -46.46
CA SER A 567 31.72 1.15 -45.04
C SER A 567 31.12 2.26 -44.15
N GLU A 568 30.34 1.89 -43.13
CA GLU A 568 29.65 2.82 -42.20
C GLU A 568 30.59 3.66 -41.31
N ASP A 569 31.91 3.37 -41.26
CA ASP A 569 32.90 4.23 -40.59
C ASP A 569 33.20 5.52 -41.39
N ASP A 570 32.88 5.56 -42.68
CA ASP A 570 33.12 6.74 -43.53
C ASP A 570 31.95 7.74 -43.52
N PHE A 571 30.77 7.40 -42.99
CA PHE A 571 29.64 8.35 -42.97
C PHE A 571 29.85 9.48 -41.95
N GLU A 572 30.43 9.19 -40.78
CA GLU A 572 30.78 10.22 -39.78
C GLU A 572 31.97 11.09 -40.21
N LYS A 573 32.95 10.52 -40.93
CA LYS A 573 34.01 11.30 -41.59
C LYS A 573 33.48 12.15 -42.77
N SER A 574 32.50 11.62 -43.50
CA SER A 574 31.92 12.29 -44.67
C SER A 574 30.98 13.45 -44.29
N LEU A 575 30.30 13.42 -43.14
CA LEU A 575 29.50 14.56 -42.70
C LEU A 575 30.36 15.78 -42.32
N LEU A 576 31.52 15.54 -41.68
CA LEU A 576 32.54 16.56 -41.38
C LEU A 576 33.16 17.16 -42.65
N SER A 577 33.29 16.37 -43.72
CA SER A 577 33.83 16.85 -45.01
C SER A 577 32.77 17.47 -45.95
N ALA A 578 31.50 17.02 -45.89
CA ALA A 578 30.44 17.43 -46.81
C ALA A 578 29.66 18.68 -46.35
N VAL A 579 29.36 18.82 -45.06
CA VAL A 579 28.73 20.05 -44.51
C VAL A 579 29.78 21.11 -44.22
N GLY A 580 30.97 20.68 -43.77
CA GLY A 580 32.07 21.54 -43.34
C GLY A 580 31.77 22.18 -41.99
N LEU A 581 32.62 21.92 -41.00
CA LEU A 581 32.47 22.49 -39.65
C LEU A 581 32.32 24.02 -39.69
N GLN A 582 33.01 24.68 -40.64
CA GLN A 582 32.87 26.12 -40.91
C GLN A 582 31.43 26.59 -41.18
N LYS A 583 30.61 25.82 -41.90
CA LYS A 583 29.21 26.20 -42.15
C LYS A 583 28.39 26.14 -40.86
N ILE A 584 28.64 25.14 -40.01
CA ILE A 584 27.98 25.01 -38.71
C ILE A 584 28.41 26.16 -37.77
N LEU A 585 29.69 26.53 -37.78
CA LEU A 585 30.18 27.68 -37.02
C LEU A 585 29.58 29.01 -37.51
N THR A 586 29.34 29.14 -38.81
CA THR A 586 28.61 30.29 -39.38
C THR A 586 27.17 30.33 -38.87
N LEU A 587 26.49 29.17 -38.76
CA LEU A 587 25.13 29.09 -38.21
C LEU A 587 25.05 29.41 -36.72
N MET A 588 26.13 29.23 -35.95
CA MET A 588 26.20 29.72 -34.56
C MET A 588 26.14 31.26 -34.45
N GLN A 589 26.34 31.98 -35.55
CA GLN A 589 26.21 33.44 -35.62
C GLN A 589 24.86 33.89 -36.19
N SER A 590 23.94 32.95 -36.45
CA SER A 590 22.60 33.27 -36.94
C SER A 590 21.86 34.24 -36.02
N ALA A 591 21.13 35.19 -36.62
CA ALA A 591 20.21 36.07 -35.89
C ALA A 591 18.96 35.31 -35.39
N ASP A 592 18.65 34.16 -36.02
CA ASP A 592 17.60 33.27 -35.58
C ASP A 592 18.09 32.42 -34.40
N LEU A 593 17.44 32.62 -33.25
CA LEU A 593 17.79 31.99 -31.99
C LEU A 593 17.66 30.46 -32.01
N ASP A 594 16.71 29.91 -32.76
CA ASP A 594 16.50 28.48 -32.87
C ASP A 594 17.58 27.85 -33.75
N VAL A 595 17.93 28.48 -34.87
CA VAL A 595 19.04 28.07 -35.73
C VAL A 595 20.35 28.12 -34.95
N GLN A 596 20.60 29.22 -34.23
CA GLN A 596 21.78 29.38 -33.39
C GLN A 596 21.83 28.29 -32.30
N THR A 597 20.71 28.02 -31.62
CA THR A 597 20.65 26.99 -30.56
C THR A 597 20.92 25.60 -31.11
N HIS A 598 20.34 25.23 -32.26
CA HIS A 598 20.59 23.92 -32.86
C HIS A 598 22.02 23.78 -33.37
N ALA A 599 22.60 24.83 -33.97
CA ALA A 599 24.00 24.82 -34.40
C ALA A 599 24.96 24.59 -33.21
N VAL A 600 24.73 25.27 -32.08
CA VAL A 600 25.54 25.09 -30.86
C VAL A 600 25.37 23.68 -30.28
N LYS A 601 24.16 23.10 -30.33
CA LYS A 601 23.92 21.70 -29.91
C LYS A 601 24.67 20.70 -30.79
N VAL A 602 24.70 20.92 -32.10
CA VAL A 602 25.48 20.07 -33.02
C VAL A 602 26.96 20.13 -32.66
N VAL A 603 27.52 21.33 -32.44
CA VAL A 603 28.92 21.47 -32.01
C VAL A 603 29.17 20.81 -30.65
N ALA A 604 28.25 20.93 -29.69
CA ALA A 604 28.38 20.28 -28.39
C ALA A 604 28.41 18.75 -28.48
N ASN A 605 27.57 18.17 -29.35
CA ASN A 605 27.53 16.74 -29.60
C ASN A 605 28.80 16.27 -30.31
N LEU A 606 29.25 17.00 -31.35
CA LEU A 606 30.51 16.69 -32.03
C LEU A 606 31.71 16.75 -31.07
N ALA A 607 31.72 17.73 -30.15
CA ALA A 607 32.78 17.87 -29.14
C ALA A 607 32.82 16.72 -28.13
N ALA A 608 31.75 15.92 -28.00
CA ALA A 608 31.75 14.75 -27.11
C ALA A 608 32.71 13.65 -27.58
N GLU A 609 33.02 13.60 -28.88
CA GLU A 609 33.94 12.63 -29.47
C GLU A 609 35.37 13.17 -29.50
N ASP A 610 36.32 12.43 -28.92
CA ASP A 610 37.72 12.86 -28.75
C ASP A 610 38.40 13.23 -30.08
N ILE A 611 38.08 12.51 -31.16
CA ILE A 611 38.63 12.75 -32.51
C ILE A 611 38.26 14.11 -33.09
N ASN A 612 37.16 14.71 -32.63
CA ASN A 612 36.63 15.96 -33.17
C ASN A 612 37.08 17.17 -32.35
N GLN A 613 37.46 16.98 -31.10
CA GLN A 613 37.75 18.07 -30.16
C GLN A 613 38.87 18.98 -30.67
N GLU A 614 39.97 18.44 -31.19
CA GLU A 614 41.07 19.26 -31.72
C GLU A 614 40.65 19.99 -33.01
N LYS A 615 39.95 19.31 -33.92
CA LYS A 615 39.48 19.90 -35.18
C LYS A 615 38.49 21.03 -34.95
N ILE A 616 37.60 20.90 -33.95
CA ILE A 616 36.67 21.97 -33.56
C ILE A 616 37.41 23.21 -33.09
N VAL A 617 38.47 23.06 -32.31
CA VAL A 617 39.27 24.19 -31.85
C VAL A 617 40.05 24.81 -33.01
N GLN A 618 40.66 24.00 -33.88
CA GLN A 618 41.40 24.47 -35.07
C GLN A 618 40.52 25.29 -36.03
N GLU A 619 39.26 24.92 -36.19
CA GLU A 619 38.31 25.61 -37.07
C GLU A 619 37.67 26.86 -36.41
N GLY A 620 38.04 27.20 -35.17
CA GLY A 620 37.54 28.39 -34.47
C GLY A 620 36.27 28.16 -33.64
N GLY A 621 35.85 26.90 -33.44
CA GLY A 621 34.66 26.58 -32.66
C GLY A 621 34.74 27.01 -31.19
N LEU A 622 35.93 26.94 -30.59
CA LEU A 622 36.14 27.45 -29.23
C LEU A 622 35.90 28.95 -29.14
N ASP A 623 36.37 29.74 -30.11
CA ASP A 623 36.15 31.18 -30.14
C ASP A 623 34.66 31.51 -30.23
N ALA A 624 33.93 30.82 -31.10
CA ALA A 624 32.49 30.99 -31.24
C ALA A 624 31.75 30.68 -29.91
N LEU A 625 32.13 29.61 -29.21
CA LEU A 625 31.54 29.23 -27.92
C LEU A 625 31.84 30.26 -26.82
N LEU A 626 33.08 30.77 -26.75
CA LEU A 626 33.46 31.80 -25.77
C LEU A 626 32.78 33.14 -26.04
N ILE A 627 32.59 33.51 -27.31
CA ILE A 627 31.79 34.69 -27.69
C ILE A 627 30.35 34.53 -27.19
N LEU A 628 29.73 33.36 -27.38
CA LEU A 628 28.38 33.09 -26.88
C LEU A 628 28.26 33.22 -25.36
N LEU A 629 29.24 32.71 -24.59
CA LEU A 629 29.26 32.91 -23.13
C LEU A 629 29.38 34.39 -22.73
N ARG A 630 30.05 35.20 -23.55
CA ARG A 630 30.24 36.63 -23.29
C ARG A 630 29.00 37.46 -23.64
N THR A 631 28.35 37.16 -24.76
CA THR A 631 27.33 38.05 -25.36
C THR A 631 25.90 37.56 -25.14
N SER A 632 25.67 36.26 -25.01
CA SER A 632 24.32 35.71 -24.90
C SER A 632 23.72 35.92 -23.51
N GLN A 633 22.43 36.24 -23.47
CA GLN A 633 21.61 36.23 -22.26
C GLN A 633 20.68 35.01 -22.20
N ASN A 634 20.68 34.18 -23.24
CA ASN A 634 19.80 33.03 -23.33
C ASN A 634 20.36 31.85 -22.52
N THR A 635 19.64 31.42 -21.50
CA THR A 635 20.05 30.32 -20.60
C THR A 635 20.32 29.01 -21.35
N THR A 636 19.55 28.70 -22.39
CA THR A 636 19.77 27.47 -23.19
C THR A 636 21.07 27.54 -23.96
N LEU A 637 21.38 28.67 -24.59
CA LEU A 637 22.65 28.85 -25.29
C LEU A 637 23.83 28.79 -24.33
N LEU A 638 23.75 29.48 -23.18
CA LEU A 638 24.80 29.47 -22.16
C LEU A 638 25.06 28.05 -21.63
N ARG A 639 23.99 27.28 -21.40
CA ARG A 639 24.05 25.87 -20.99
C ARG A 639 24.74 24.99 -22.03
N VAL A 640 24.28 25.04 -23.28
CA VAL A 640 24.82 24.17 -24.33
C VAL A 640 26.24 24.56 -24.67
N ALA A 641 26.56 25.87 -24.70
CA ALA A 641 27.92 26.34 -24.95
C ALA A 641 28.88 25.93 -23.82
N SER A 642 28.45 26.03 -22.56
CA SER A 642 29.22 25.55 -21.41
C SER A 642 29.43 24.03 -21.45
N GLY A 643 28.42 23.28 -21.90
CA GLY A 643 28.53 21.83 -22.12
C GLY A 643 29.53 21.46 -23.22
N ALA A 644 29.50 22.19 -24.35
CA ALA A 644 30.47 22.01 -25.42
C ALA A 644 31.90 22.31 -24.93
N ILE A 645 32.09 23.40 -24.18
CA ILE A 645 33.39 23.74 -23.59
C ILE A 645 33.84 22.68 -22.58
N ALA A 646 32.91 22.10 -21.81
CA ALA A 646 33.24 21.00 -20.90
C ALA A 646 33.79 19.79 -21.64
N ASN A 647 33.17 19.41 -22.77
CA ASN A 647 33.63 18.31 -23.61
C ASN A 647 35.00 18.63 -24.22
N LEU A 648 35.18 19.82 -24.79
CA LEU A 648 36.48 20.26 -25.34
C LEU A 648 37.59 20.28 -24.28
N ALA A 649 37.25 20.58 -23.02
CA ALA A 649 38.19 20.59 -21.90
C ALA A 649 38.63 19.19 -21.44
N MET A 650 38.10 18.10 -22.01
CA MET A 650 38.60 16.75 -21.72
C MET A 650 39.97 16.49 -22.35
N ASN A 651 40.33 17.22 -23.40
CA ASN A 651 41.61 17.14 -24.10
C ASN A 651 42.64 18.17 -23.55
N GLU A 652 43.82 17.69 -23.11
CA GLU A 652 44.84 18.53 -22.45
C GLU A 652 45.32 19.72 -23.31
N PRO A 653 45.67 19.57 -24.60
CA PRO A 653 45.96 20.70 -25.50
C PRO A 653 44.88 21.81 -25.50
N ASN A 654 43.61 21.41 -25.55
CA ASN A 654 42.50 22.35 -25.58
C ASN A 654 42.33 23.12 -24.26
N GLN A 655 42.63 22.49 -23.11
CA GLN A 655 42.53 23.15 -21.81
C GLN A 655 43.43 24.39 -21.72
N ALA A 656 44.64 24.34 -22.25
CA ALA A 656 45.55 25.48 -22.29
C ALA A 656 45.01 26.62 -23.15
N LEU A 657 44.38 26.30 -24.30
CA LEU A 657 43.75 27.30 -25.18
C LEU A 657 42.50 27.92 -24.55
N ILE A 658 41.66 27.11 -23.89
CA ILE A 658 40.48 27.58 -23.15
C ILE A 658 40.91 28.57 -22.06
N MET A 659 41.95 28.22 -21.29
CA MET A 659 42.48 29.10 -20.24
C MET A 659 43.11 30.37 -20.81
N GLY A 660 43.92 30.26 -21.85
CA GLY A 660 44.59 31.40 -22.50
C GLY A 660 43.62 32.42 -23.10
N LYS A 661 42.42 31.98 -23.50
CA LYS A 661 41.35 32.84 -24.03
C LYS A 661 40.38 33.38 -22.96
N GLY A 662 40.69 33.18 -21.67
CA GLY A 662 39.85 33.65 -20.55
C GLY A 662 38.58 32.81 -20.33
N GLY A 663 38.59 31.55 -20.76
CA GLY A 663 37.43 30.65 -20.68
C GLY A 663 36.94 30.41 -19.26
N ALA A 664 37.85 30.27 -18.28
CA ALA A 664 37.43 30.09 -16.88
C ALA A 664 36.76 31.34 -16.32
N ALA A 665 37.22 32.53 -16.67
CA ALA A 665 36.59 33.79 -16.25
C ALA A 665 35.17 33.94 -16.85
N LEU A 666 34.99 33.57 -18.12
CA LEU A 666 33.68 33.60 -18.78
C LEU A 666 32.71 32.56 -18.20
N LEU A 667 33.21 31.36 -17.87
CA LEU A 667 32.44 30.33 -17.18
C LEU A 667 32.03 30.79 -15.77
N ALA A 668 32.96 31.39 -15.01
CA ALA A 668 32.69 31.96 -13.69
C ALA A 668 31.63 33.08 -13.75
N HIS A 669 31.72 33.96 -14.75
CA HIS A 669 30.72 35.01 -15.00
C HIS A 669 29.37 34.45 -15.43
N THR A 670 29.35 33.34 -16.16
CA THR A 670 28.10 32.65 -16.52
C THR A 670 27.44 32.09 -15.26
N ALA A 671 28.22 31.46 -14.37
CA ALA A 671 27.72 30.95 -13.10
C ALA A 671 27.17 32.04 -12.16
N SER A 672 27.72 33.26 -12.18
CA SER A 672 27.22 34.36 -11.34
C SER A 672 25.92 34.98 -11.85
N LYS A 673 25.53 34.72 -13.09
CA LYS A 673 24.36 35.30 -13.75
C LYS A 673 23.14 34.37 -13.83
N THR A 674 23.27 33.13 -13.37
CA THR A 674 22.22 32.12 -13.52
C THR A 674 22.03 31.33 -12.24
N GLU A 675 20.78 31.02 -11.93
CA GLU A 675 20.40 30.07 -10.89
C GLU A 675 19.98 28.71 -11.48
N ASP A 676 19.97 28.56 -12.83
CA ASP A 676 19.58 27.33 -13.50
C ASP A 676 20.55 26.18 -13.15
N PRO A 677 20.11 25.14 -12.42
CA PRO A 677 21.01 24.08 -11.98
C PRO A 677 21.67 23.33 -13.13
N GLN A 678 21.00 23.21 -14.28
CA GLN A 678 21.55 22.50 -15.42
C GLN A 678 22.69 23.28 -16.09
N THR A 679 22.55 24.60 -16.21
CA THR A 679 23.63 25.49 -16.65
C THR A 679 24.80 25.44 -15.68
N LEU A 680 24.53 25.60 -14.38
CA LEU A 680 25.56 25.53 -13.33
C LEU A 680 26.29 24.18 -13.34
N ARG A 681 25.59 23.07 -13.60
CA ARG A 681 26.19 21.74 -13.74
C ARG A 681 27.18 21.68 -14.91
N MET A 682 26.83 22.25 -16.06
CA MET A 682 27.73 22.29 -17.23
C MET A 682 28.95 23.17 -16.96
N VAL A 683 28.75 24.34 -16.34
CA VAL A 683 29.84 25.24 -15.95
C VAL A 683 30.78 24.56 -14.95
N ALA A 684 30.24 23.97 -13.89
CA ALA A 684 31.02 23.22 -12.91
C ALA A 684 31.76 22.04 -13.55
N GLY A 685 31.13 21.35 -14.51
CA GLY A 685 31.75 20.28 -15.29
C GLY A 685 32.97 20.74 -16.08
N ALA A 686 32.85 21.87 -16.78
CA ALA A 686 33.95 22.48 -17.54
C ALA A 686 35.11 22.88 -16.63
N ILE A 687 34.84 23.61 -15.54
CA ILE A 687 35.87 24.03 -14.59
C ILE A 687 36.51 22.80 -13.91
N ALA A 688 35.73 21.77 -13.58
CA ALA A 688 36.25 20.54 -12.98
C ALA A 688 37.20 19.75 -13.90
N ASN A 689 37.00 19.81 -15.23
CA ASN A 689 37.93 19.22 -16.19
C ASN A 689 39.25 20.03 -16.23
N LEU A 690 39.18 21.36 -16.17
CA LEU A 690 40.36 22.24 -16.10
C LEU A 690 41.15 22.05 -14.79
N CYS A 691 40.48 21.76 -13.66
CA CYS A 691 41.13 21.41 -12.40
C CYS A 691 42.05 20.18 -12.48
N GLY A 692 41.86 19.32 -13.49
CA GLY A 692 42.69 18.13 -13.70
C GLY A 692 44.11 18.42 -14.19
N ASN A 693 44.44 19.68 -14.52
CA ASN A 693 45.73 20.05 -15.09
C ASN A 693 46.49 21.02 -14.17
N GLU A 694 47.56 20.51 -13.56
CA GLU A 694 48.41 21.24 -12.61
C GLU A 694 49.02 22.54 -13.20
N LYS A 695 49.25 22.60 -14.51
CA LYS A 695 49.79 23.81 -15.18
C LYS A 695 48.79 24.97 -15.19
N LEU A 696 47.50 24.67 -15.03
CA LEU A 696 46.40 25.63 -15.14
C LEU A 696 45.89 26.11 -13.78
N HIS A 697 46.32 25.49 -12.68
CA HIS A 697 45.80 25.76 -11.32
C HIS A 697 45.91 27.23 -10.90
N LEU A 698 47.05 27.88 -11.15
CA LEU A 698 47.24 29.29 -10.84
C LEU A 698 46.36 30.20 -11.73
N PRO A 699 46.42 30.12 -13.08
CA PRO A 699 45.49 30.86 -13.94
C PRO A 699 44.00 30.60 -13.65
N LEU A 700 43.63 29.37 -13.24
CA LEU A 700 42.25 29.00 -12.90
C LEU A 700 41.77 29.70 -11.65
N THR A 701 42.67 29.88 -10.67
CA THR A 701 42.40 30.62 -9.43
C THR A 701 42.29 32.12 -9.72
N GLU A 702 43.23 32.68 -10.49
CA GLU A 702 43.22 34.10 -10.89
C GLU A 702 41.98 34.48 -11.71
N GLN A 703 41.51 33.60 -12.59
CA GLN A 703 40.28 33.79 -13.36
C GLN A 703 38.99 33.55 -12.53
N GLY A 704 39.10 33.27 -11.24
CA GLY A 704 37.95 33.10 -10.34
C GLY A 704 37.22 31.77 -10.48
N GLY A 705 37.80 30.77 -11.15
CA GLY A 705 37.17 29.46 -11.35
C GLY A 705 36.87 28.72 -10.05
N ILE A 706 37.80 28.76 -9.08
CA ILE A 706 37.62 28.12 -7.77
C ILE A 706 36.51 28.81 -6.96
N ARG A 707 36.49 30.15 -6.97
CA ARG A 707 35.41 30.94 -6.33
C ARG A 707 34.04 30.64 -6.94
N ALA A 708 33.97 30.48 -8.26
CA ALA A 708 32.75 30.09 -8.94
C ALA A 708 32.29 28.69 -8.53
N LEU A 709 33.19 27.70 -8.46
CA LEU A 709 32.86 26.36 -7.95
C LEU A 709 32.24 26.41 -6.56
N LEU A 710 32.83 27.17 -5.63
CA LEU A 710 32.26 27.32 -4.28
C LEU A 710 30.94 28.09 -4.27
N GLY A 711 30.81 29.14 -5.08
CA GLY A 711 29.56 29.91 -5.21
C GLY A 711 28.40 29.04 -5.69
N MET A 712 28.65 28.12 -6.63
CA MET A 712 27.64 27.22 -7.19
C MET A 712 27.07 26.21 -6.20
N VAL A 713 27.75 25.94 -5.09
CA VAL A 713 27.20 25.09 -4.02
C VAL A 713 25.90 25.66 -3.46
N ARG A 714 25.74 27.00 -3.45
CA ARG A 714 24.52 27.66 -2.96
C ARG A 714 23.25 27.25 -3.72
N SER A 715 23.39 26.66 -4.92
CA SER A 715 22.26 26.08 -5.66
C SER A 715 21.55 24.93 -4.93
N GLY A 716 22.23 24.26 -3.99
CA GLY A 716 21.69 23.09 -3.28
C GLY A 716 21.45 21.85 -4.17
N ASN A 717 21.76 21.93 -5.47
CA ASN A 717 21.51 20.85 -6.40
C ASN A 717 22.60 19.78 -6.31
N ASN A 718 22.18 18.53 -6.12
CA ASN A 718 23.09 17.40 -5.92
C ASN A 718 24.08 17.18 -7.08
N ASP A 719 23.65 17.38 -8.32
CA ASP A 719 24.50 17.17 -9.50
C ASP A 719 25.55 18.28 -9.64
N VAL A 720 25.15 19.52 -9.35
CA VAL A 720 26.08 20.67 -9.31
C VAL A 720 27.13 20.44 -8.21
N ILE A 721 26.68 20.07 -7.01
CA ILE A 721 27.57 19.77 -5.87
C ILE A 721 28.51 18.61 -6.20
N ALA A 722 28.05 17.59 -6.93
CA ALA A 722 28.90 16.48 -7.37
C ALA A 722 30.01 16.96 -8.32
N GLN A 723 29.70 17.84 -9.28
CA GLN A 723 30.71 18.41 -10.18
C GLN A 723 31.70 19.31 -9.46
N VAL A 724 31.23 20.12 -8.51
CA VAL A 724 32.09 20.95 -7.66
C VAL A 724 33.05 20.08 -6.85
N ALA A 725 32.52 19.07 -6.14
CA ALA A 725 33.35 18.14 -5.38
C ALA A 725 34.39 17.42 -6.27
N ARG A 726 33.98 16.98 -7.46
CA ARG A 726 34.88 16.37 -8.45
C ARG A 726 36.00 17.31 -8.86
N GLY A 727 35.69 18.56 -9.17
CA GLY A 727 36.68 19.58 -9.55
C GLY A 727 37.69 19.87 -8.45
N LEU A 728 37.22 20.03 -7.21
CA LEU A 728 38.08 20.26 -6.05
C LEU A 728 38.97 19.05 -5.75
N ALA A 729 38.44 17.83 -5.89
CA ALA A 729 39.21 16.60 -5.74
C ALA A 729 40.30 16.45 -6.81
N ASN A 730 39.97 16.74 -8.07
CA ASN A 730 40.94 16.72 -9.17
C ASN A 730 42.07 17.72 -8.93
N PHE A 731 41.73 18.93 -8.49
CA PHE A 731 42.70 19.96 -8.17
C PHE A 731 43.63 19.51 -7.04
N ALA A 732 43.07 19.13 -5.89
CA ALA A 732 43.84 18.67 -4.73
C ALA A 732 44.76 17.48 -5.08
N LYS A 733 44.23 16.51 -5.84
CA LYS A 733 45.00 15.35 -6.30
C LYS A 733 46.18 15.76 -7.18
N CYS A 734 45.95 16.57 -8.21
CA CYS A 734 47.02 16.98 -9.13
C CYS A 734 48.07 17.84 -8.42
N GLU A 735 47.65 18.74 -7.53
CA GLU A 735 48.56 19.57 -6.73
C GLU A 735 49.43 18.71 -5.80
N SER A 736 48.84 17.75 -5.09
CA SER A 736 49.60 16.84 -4.21
C SER A 736 50.64 16.00 -4.98
N ARG A 737 50.31 15.59 -6.21
CA ARG A 737 51.23 14.88 -7.10
C ARG A 737 52.40 15.78 -7.50
N ALA A 738 52.12 17.02 -7.89
CA ALA A 738 53.15 17.99 -8.29
C ALA A 738 54.10 18.33 -7.13
N ILE A 739 53.59 18.39 -5.89
CA ILE A 739 54.39 18.56 -4.67
C ILE A 739 55.30 17.35 -4.45
N THR A 740 54.74 16.15 -4.50
CA THR A 740 55.48 14.89 -4.27
C THR A 740 56.61 14.70 -5.30
N GLN A 741 56.42 15.18 -6.53
CA GLN A 741 57.42 15.11 -7.61
C GLN A 741 58.45 16.25 -7.58
N GLY A 742 58.39 17.16 -6.60
CA GLY A 742 59.30 18.31 -6.50
C GLY A 742 59.10 19.39 -7.57
N LEU A 743 58.00 19.32 -8.33
CA LEU A 743 57.67 20.24 -9.43
C LEU A 743 56.94 21.50 -8.96
N TYR A 744 56.44 21.49 -7.72
CA TYR A 744 55.68 22.60 -7.14
C TYR A 744 56.41 23.94 -7.24
N ASN A 745 57.70 23.96 -6.89
CA ASN A 745 58.52 25.17 -6.96
C ASN A 745 58.74 25.68 -8.39
N ARG A 746 58.59 24.82 -9.41
CA ARG A 746 58.80 25.17 -10.82
C ARG A 746 57.52 25.68 -11.50
N ILE A 747 56.35 25.26 -11.00
CA ILE A 747 55.03 25.59 -11.53
C ILE A 747 54.42 26.79 -10.80
N PHE A 748 54.62 26.91 -9.47
CA PHE A 748 53.93 27.90 -8.63
C PHE A 748 54.82 29.09 -8.19
N ILE A 749 56.14 29.10 -8.47
CA ILE A 749 57.08 30.21 -8.13
C ILE A 749 57.48 31.03 -9.37
N LYS A 750 56.50 31.40 -10.21
CA LYS A 750 56.71 32.44 -11.25
C LYS A 750 55.79 33.64 -11.12
N ALA A 751 55.02 33.75 -10.04
CA ALA A 751 54.29 34.97 -9.73
C ALA A 751 55.25 35.98 -9.05
N PRO A 752 55.49 37.17 -9.65
CA PRO A 752 56.20 38.24 -8.99
C PRO A 752 55.39 38.73 -7.77
N HIS A 753 56.10 39.27 -6.78
CA HIS A 753 55.60 39.68 -5.47
C HIS A 753 54.16 40.21 -5.38
N ASN A 754 53.47 39.71 -4.34
CA ASN A 754 52.50 40.39 -3.47
C ASN A 754 51.31 41.13 -4.10
N GLU A 755 50.12 40.57 -3.87
CA GLU A 755 48.92 41.33 -3.42
C GLU A 755 47.90 40.41 -2.72
N THR A 756 47.93 39.09 -2.96
CA THR A 756 47.15 38.10 -2.20
C THR A 756 48.04 37.45 -1.14
N GLY A 757 47.61 37.41 0.13
CA GLY A 757 48.39 36.91 1.28
C GLY A 757 48.72 35.40 1.27
N HIS A 758 48.89 34.78 0.10
CA HIS A 758 49.12 33.35 -0.08
C HIS A 758 50.53 32.96 0.41
N LYS A 759 50.60 32.03 1.37
CA LYS A 759 51.86 31.50 1.90
C LYS A 759 52.49 30.51 0.92
N LYS A 760 53.78 30.67 0.64
CA LYS A 760 54.55 29.74 -0.21
C LYS A 760 54.42 28.30 0.31
N GLY A 761 54.04 27.36 -0.57
CA GLY A 761 53.90 25.94 -0.23
C GLY A 761 52.49 25.49 0.17
N ARG A 762 51.65 26.41 0.66
CA ARG A 762 50.24 26.15 1.01
C ARG A 762 49.41 25.90 -0.25
N SER A 763 48.39 25.05 -0.18
CA SER A 763 47.51 24.81 -1.34
C SER A 763 46.67 26.05 -1.69
N LEU A 764 46.49 26.30 -2.99
CA LEU A 764 45.61 27.38 -3.49
C LEU A 764 44.14 27.18 -3.08
N LEU A 765 43.73 25.94 -2.79
CA LEU A 765 42.39 25.65 -2.28
C LEU A 765 42.21 26.02 -0.81
N MET A 766 43.28 26.36 -0.09
CA MET A 766 43.16 26.80 1.30
C MET A 766 42.71 28.25 1.42
N ASP A 767 42.59 28.93 0.29
CA ASP A 767 42.00 30.24 0.15
C ASP A 767 40.52 30.12 -0.24
N ASP A 768 39.74 31.19 -0.02
CA ASP A 768 38.31 31.28 -0.39
C ASP A 768 37.34 30.29 0.31
N GLY A 769 37.77 29.57 1.35
CA GLY A 769 36.88 28.79 2.22
C GLY A 769 36.56 27.37 1.74
N VAL A 770 37.33 26.83 0.78
CA VAL A 770 37.12 25.47 0.25
C VAL A 770 37.24 24.42 1.35
N LEU A 771 38.26 24.50 2.21
CA LEU A 771 38.47 23.54 3.30
C LEU A 771 37.25 23.48 4.23
N THR A 772 36.74 24.65 4.64
CA THR A 772 35.54 24.75 5.47
C THR A 772 34.35 24.07 4.80
N TRP A 773 34.17 24.29 3.50
CA TRP A 773 33.09 23.66 2.74
C TRP A 773 33.23 22.13 2.64
N LEU A 774 34.44 21.63 2.34
CA LEU A 774 34.72 20.19 2.28
C LEU A 774 34.45 19.50 3.63
N LEU A 775 34.84 20.14 4.73
CA LEU A 775 34.61 19.61 6.08
C LEU A 775 33.13 19.57 6.45
N ALA A 776 32.38 20.63 6.13
CA ALA A 776 30.94 20.69 6.38
C ALA A 776 30.15 19.64 5.58
N ASN A 777 30.64 19.25 4.40
CA ASN A 777 29.96 18.34 3.47
C ASN A 777 30.57 16.93 3.42
N SER A 778 31.51 16.62 4.30
CA SER A 778 32.18 15.32 4.36
C SER A 778 31.24 14.14 4.64
N ASN A 779 30.03 14.42 5.14
CA ASN A 779 28.98 13.44 5.47
C ASN A 779 27.78 13.45 4.50
N ILE A 780 27.91 14.08 3.32
CA ILE A 780 26.81 14.17 2.36
C ILE A 780 26.25 12.78 2.00
N ALA A 781 24.93 12.66 1.83
CA ALA A 781 24.26 11.36 1.62
C ALA A 781 24.72 10.63 0.33
N SER A 782 25.05 11.39 -0.73
CA SER A 782 25.55 10.83 -1.99
C SER A 782 26.93 10.22 -1.82
N ILE A 783 27.02 8.89 -1.96
CA ILE A 783 28.27 8.14 -1.83
C ILE A 783 29.31 8.62 -2.85
N SER A 784 28.91 8.87 -4.10
CA SER A 784 29.84 9.32 -5.15
C SER A 784 30.41 10.71 -4.86
N THR A 785 29.56 11.65 -4.42
CA THR A 785 29.98 13.00 -4.06
C THR A 785 30.85 12.98 -2.80
N ARG A 786 30.45 12.20 -1.79
CA ARG A 786 31.23 11.99 -0.56
C ARG A 786 32.64 11.50 -0.88
N ARG A 787 32.79 10.53 -1.78
CA ARG A 787 34.11 10.04 -2.21
C ARG A 787 35.01 11.14 -2.77
N HIS A 788 34.48 12.04 -3.59
CA HIS A 788 35.27 13.17 -4.10
C HIS A 788 35.71 14.11 -2.96
N ILE A 789 34.81 14.40 -2.01
CA ILE A 789 35.12 15.24 -0.84
C ILE A 789 36.19 14.59 0.04
N GLU A 790 36.03 13.30 0.37
CA GLU A 790 37.01 12.54 1.16
C GLU A 790 38.37 12.50 0.46
N LEU A 791 38.38 12.27 -0.86
CA LEU A 791 39.62 12.25 -1.65
C LEU A 791 40.31 13.62 -1.67
N ALA A 792 39.54 14.71 -1.82
CA ALA A 792 40.06 16.07 -1.75
C ALA A 792 40.70 16.36 -0.38
N LEU A 793 40.01 16.01 0.71
CA LEU A 793 40.52 16.17 2.07
C LEU A 793 41.82 15.39 2.30
N CYS A 794 41.88 14.13 1.85
CA CYS A 794 43.09 13.33 1.97
C CYS A 794 44.26 13.95 1.18
N HIS A 795 44.06 14.37 -0.06
CA HIS A 795 45.15 14.96 -0.86
C HIS A 795 45.60 16.33 -0.34
N LEU A 796 44.68 17.17 0.16
CA LEU A 796 45.05 18.43 0.81
C LEU A 796 45.85 18.19 2.09
N ALA A 797 45.52 17.15 2.86
CA ALA A 797 46.20 16.80 4.10
C ALA A 797 47.60 16.17 3.90
N GLN A 798 47.95 15.74 2.68
CA GLN A 798 49.30 15.27 2.36
C GLN A 798 50.33 16.39 2.32
N ASN A 799 49.89 17.62 2.05
CA ASN A 799 50.77 18.77 2.02
C ASN A 799 51.05 19.24 3.46
N GLU A 800 52.31 19.22 3.89
CA GLU A 800 52.69 19.63 5.25
C GLU A 800 52.38 21.11 5.52
N ASP A 801 52.43 21.96 4.49
CA ASP A 801 52.13 23.40 4.64
C ASP A 801 50.64 23.67 4.95
N ASN A 802 49.78 22.68 4.73
CA ASN A 802 48.35 22.72 5.05
C ASN A 802 48.04 22.25 6.49
N THR A 803 49.04 21.73 7.22
CA THR A 803 48.85 21.09 8.54
C THR A 803 48.13 21.99 9.53
N ARG A 804 48.53 23.27 9.60
CA ARG A 804 47.95 24.22 10.56
C ARG A 804 46.46 24.44 10.30
N ASP A 805 46.08 24.60 9.03
CA ASP A 805 44.68 24.82 8.65
C ASP A 805 43.83 23.61 9.08
N PHE A 806 44.29 22.38 8.78
CA PHE A 806 43.60 21.14 9.16
C PHE A 806 43.43 20.96 10.68
N VAL A 807 44.43 21.32 11.48
CA VAL A 807 44.31 21.28 12.95
C VAL A 807 43.27 22.30 13.41
N THR A 808 43.40 23.56 12.99
CA THR A 808 42.51 24.64 13.46
C THR A 808 41.07 24.52 12.98
N SER A 809 40.81 23.85 11.86
CA SER A 809 39.47 23.71 11.27
C SER A 809 38.75 22.42 11.66
N GLY A 810 39.33 21.59 12.52
CA GLY A 810 38.80 20.26 12.85
C GLY A 810 38.93 19.24 11.70
N GLY A 811 39.80 19.52 10.72
CA GLY A 811 40.05 18.62 9.59
C GLY A 811 40.68 17.30 9.98
N VAL A 812 41.50 17.27 11.03
CA VAL A 812 42.13 16.04 11.55
C VAL A 812 41.06 15.04 12.03
N LYS A 813 40.02 15.51 12.71
CA LYS A 813 38.88 14.68 13.15
C LYS A 813 38.14 14.05 11.97
N GLN A 814 37.95 14.82 10.90
CA GLN A 814 37.32 14.30 9.69
C GLN A 814 38.21 13.26 9.00
N LEU A 815 39.53 13.46 8.95
CA LEU A 815 40.47 12.46 8.44
C LEU A 815 40.47 11.17 9.29
N ALA A 816 40.40 11.28 10.62
CA ALA A 816 40.27 10.14 11.52
C ALA A 816 38.98 9.34 11.22
N ARG A 817 37.85 10.02 11.05
CA ARG A 817 36.59 9.38 10.63
C ARG A 817 36.74 8.68 9.28
N ILE A 818 37.27 9.36 8.27
CA ILE A 818 37.47 8.79 6.92
C ILE A 818 38.35 7.53 6.97
N SER A 819 39.37 7.52 7.83
CA SER A 819 40.27 6.38 8.04
C SER A 819 39.58 5.11 8.59
N VAL A 820 38.36 5.25 9.10
CA VAL A 820 37.55 4.15 9.64
C VAL A 820 36.32 3.89 8.78
N GLU A 821 35.58 4.94 8.43
CA GLU A 821 34.21 4.86 7.90
C GLU A 821 34.10 4.99 6.37
N SER A 822 35.17 5.39 5.66
CA SER A 822 35.08 5.57 4.20
C SER A 822 34.61 4.30 3.50
N SER A 823 33.83 4.42 2.43
CA SER A 823 33.37 3.27 1.63
C SER A 823 34.46 2.68 0.72
N ARG A 824 35.61 3.34 0.61
CA ARG A 824 36.69 3.07 -0.34
C ARG A 824 37.98 2.76 0.42
N ASP A 825 38.53 1.56 0.23
CA ASP A 825 39.72 1.13 0.98
C ASP A 825 40.97 1.93 0.68
N ASP A 826 41.16 2.36 -0.57
CA ASP A 826 42.29 3.21 -0.94
C ASP A 826 42.24 4.59 -0.27
N ILE A 827 41.05 5.21 -0.15
CA ILE A 827 40.86 6.48 0.56
C ILE A 827 41.09 6.28 2.06
N ARG A 828 40.56 5.18 2.61
CA ARG A 828 40.72 4.79 4.01
C ARG A 828 42.20 4.64 4.37
N ASP A 829 42.95 3.92 3.56
CA ASP A 829 44.36 3.65 3.79
C ASP A 829 45.22 4.89 3.53
N LEU A 830 44.83 5.76 2.59
CA LEU A 830 45.43 7.06 2.40
C LEU A 830 45.29 7.93 3.65
N ALA A 831 44.09 8.01 4.22
CA ALA A 831 43.83 8.75 5.47
C ALA A 831 44.66 8.19 6.64
N LYS A 832 44.69 6.86 6.82
CA LYS A 832 45.53 6.21 7.85
C LYS A 832 47.01 6.56 7.67
N LYS A 833 47.51 6.54 6.43
CA LYS A 833 48.90 6.86 6.11
C LYS A 833 49.21 8.31 6.48
N ILE A 834 48.35 9.26 6.12
CA ILE A 834 48.52 10.69 6.43
C ILE A 834 48.57 10.93 7.94
N LEU A 835 47.61 10.36 8.69
CA LEU A 835 47.56 10.49 10.15
C LEU A 835 48.78 9.90 10.87
N ARG A 836 49.39 8.85 10.30
CA ARG A 836 50.61 8.25 10.86
C ARG A 836 51.87 9.06 10.57
N LEU A 837 51.97 9.65 9.38
CA LEU A 837 53.18 10.34 8.92
C LEU A 837 53.29 11.76 9.47
N ASN A 838 52.16 12.47 9.65
CA ASN A 838 52.16 13.84 10.15
C ASN A 838 52.14 13.86 11.70
N ARG A 839 53.22 14.36 12.31
CA ARG A 839 53.36 14.40 13.79
C ARG A 839 52.30 15.25 14.48
N SER A 840 51.91 16.38 13.88
CA SER A 840 50.88 17.26 14.43
C SER A 840 49.50 16.62 14.38
N PHE A 841 49.17 15.91 13.29
CA PHE A 841 47.91 15.17 13.21
C PHE A 841 47.86 14.02 14.20
N LYS A 842 48.99 13.31 14.41
CA LYS A 842 49.07 12.24 15.40
C LYS A 842 48.87 12.76 16.84
N ALA A 843 49.44 13.91 17.17
CA ALA A 843 49.27 14.54 18.48
C ALA A 843 47.80 14.93 18.71
N GLU A 844 47.15 15.50 17.70
CA GLU A 844 45.73 15.88 17.77
C GLU A 844 44.80 14.68 17.97
N VAL A 845 45.03 13.56 17.26
CA VAL A 845 44.23 12.32 17.41
C VAL A 845 44.43 11.63 18.77
N GLN A 846 45.53 11.92 19.48
CA GLN A 846 45.82 11.35 20.81
C GLN A 846 45.27 12.20 21.97
N LEU A 847 44.81 13.42 21.68
CA LEU A 847 44.23 14.35 22.66
C LEU A 847 42.71 14.16 22.82
N GLU A 848 42.06 13.47 21.88
CA GLU A 848 40.67 12.99 21.94
C GLU A 848 40.63 11.50 22.33
#